data_AF-A0A534Y261-F1
#
_entry.id   AF-A0A534Y261-F1
#
_cell.length_a   1.000
_cell.length_b   1.000
_cell.length_c   1.000
_cell.angle_alpha   90.00
_cell.angle_beta   90.00
_cell.angle_gamma   90.00
#
_symmetry.space_group_name_H-M   'P 1'
#
loop_
_entity.id
_entity.type
_entity.pdbx_description
1 polymer ?
#
loop_
_entity_poly.entity_id
_entity_poly.type
_entity_poly.pdbx_seq_one_letter_code
_entity_poly.pdbx_strand_id
1 'polypeptide(L)'
;MTSLKSLRIAAPLAFALAAACSAPDVPTSAPTAPLTAAVFDPTNNAIPLPNDIALAQIPPTLPPAQQDLLRAFQAQRGFPNDQEVPVTISFQTTIVQNGTTTVTAPDLDFGTITAGTLVAFLQTAQGAGTVALDPIQPIDYVKTGNVGTLTLHNKGRLPWTPGEYIIALRGGPNGIKTTSGQPIVAAPTFFLIAQGAQLNTEANLALLRAQLGSNAAALAAAAQLQPIIDLYKNGGAFAAVDRVFPHQEAAVMTTFAIAPIAGTQVQLDAGRGIVPLPIDLLRDPRPASASCAACGKLTPLAACTFAQGKLDVQGVCRDSSGNVDAAAGGFAALDGFSTTGFILSPTSDLVVASTINSTTVKMFDLTHANPPSCTAPPCLVNPSTYITEPVEVTQSGLSPVIALQPAGATAGDPSSVVLTRPLQDNTDYAVVITDGVHDKTGKALVPGTVAKILQFNNPVADANGTSQLAGIDNATASGLEAMRQKLGPVLSSGQVDRSHVAMAFTFHTQTILAVGTQLGALPYTQPAATATVGPLTNTPDFTAATAFAKYGVDPAVVPKTEINEVLETTITTFNLLDNLTGAFNPDPTKAAGEPLKVLVATPALGTVAANCALPAPLNGLKCSPVVVFRHGLGGGRANMLTVANTFTAKGFTVVAIDAAKHGDRSFCTGNTTTISFGGVNNVQQCGNLLAQAPQPCTTLLPTGAQGDGANPPGTCAPAQFAYLPVSRTCLANPASCGWTGTEGIPTISSNYLVTANFFRTRDTLRQDIVDESQLVRAITTISGPAAANAVFDRTSGQGFILDPTQVYFAGQS
;
A
#
# COMPACT_ATOMS: atom_id res chain seq x y z
N MET A 1 -45.15 -22.46 59.02
CA MET A 1 -46.33 -23.33 58.90
C MET A 1 -47.45 -22.54 58.24
N THR A 2 -48.13 -23.17 57.29
CA THR A 2 -49.42 -22.83 56.64
C THR A 2 -49.50 -21.48 55.88
N SER A 3 -49.52 -21.38 54.54
CA SER A 3 -50.24 -22.08 53.45
C SER A 3 -51.59 -21.44 53.07
N LEU A 4 -51.67 -21.06 51.78
CA LEU A 4 -52.78 -21.19 50.80
C LEU A 4 -53.83 -20.06 50.58
N LYS A 5 -53.97 -19.81 49.26
CA LYS A 5 -55.19 -19.66 48.41
C LYS A 5 -55.71 -18.26 48.05
N SER A 6 -55.33 -17.83 46.83
CA SER A 6 -56.16 -17.72 45.59
C SER A 6 -57.69 -17.50 45.78
N LEU A 7 -58.46 -16.71 45.00
CA LEU A 7 -58.44 -16.43 43.55
C LEU A 7 -59.73 -15.59 43.20
N ARG A 8 -59.72 -14.88 42.04
CA ARG A 8 -60.85 -14.53 41.13
C ARG A 8 -61.75 -13.31 41.43
N ILE A 9 -62.37 -12.57 40.48
CA ILE A 9 -62.36 -12.41 38.99
C ILE A 9 -63.29 -11.19 38.67
N ALA A 10 -63.04 -10.53 37.53
CA ALA A 10 -63.97 -9.78 36.64
C ALA A 10 -64.50 -8.37 36.99
N ALA A 11 -64.27 -7.47 36.02
CA ALA A 11 -65.03 -6.26 35.69
C ALA A 11 -66.48 -6.61 35.23
N PRO A 12 -67.45 -5.66 35.18
CA PRO A 12 -67.61 -4.86 33.95
C PRO A 12 -68.34 -3.47 34.04
N LEU A 13 -68.22 -2.72 32.93
CA LEU A 13 -69.17 -1.80 32.26
C LEU A 13 -69.70 -0.48 32.89
N ALA A 14 -69.19 0.63 32.33
CA ALA A 14 -69.81 1.86 31.80
C ALA A 14 -71.30 2.23 32.07
N PHE A 15 -71.54 3.51 32.43
CA PHE A 15 -72.34 4.48 31.66
C PHE A 15 -72.16 5.93 32.18
N ALA A 16 -72.48 6.89 31.30
CA ALA A 16 -72.07 8.30 31.31
C ALA A 16 -72.94 9.29 32.11
N LEU A 17 -72.35 10.46 32.38
CA LEU A 17 -72.81 11.82 32.02
C LEU A 17 -72.92 12.85 33.18
N ALA A 18 -72.47 14.07 32.86
CA ALA A 18 -72.78 15.39 33.45
C ALA A 18 -71.72 16.07 34.34
N ALA A 19 -70.99 16.97 33.66
CA ALA A 19 -70.35 18.22 34.06
C ALA A 19 -70.56 18.77 35.49
N ALA A 20 -69.46 19.19 36.12
CA ALA A 20 -69.29 20.57 36.61
C ALA A 20 -67.82 20.85 37.01
N CYS A 21 -67.34 21.99 36.53
CA CYS A 21 -66.06 22.67 36.74
C CYS A 21 -65.33 22.44 38.08
N SER A 22 -64.15 21.84 37.99
CA SER A 22 -62.95 22.21 38.73
C SER A 22 -61.76 21.64 37.96
N ALA A 23 -60.72 22.45 37.76
CA ALA A 23 -59.53 22.07 36.99
C ALA A 23 -58.94 20.76 37.54
N PRO A 24 -58.80 19.70 36.74
CA PRO A 24 -57.95 18.61 37.12
C PRO A 24 -56.52 19.00 36.76
N ASP A 25 -55.64 18.99 37.76
CA ASP A 25 -54.23 18.65 37.54
C ASP A 25 -54.18 17.53 36.52
N VAL A 26 -53.57 17.79 35.36
CA VAL A 26 -53.27 16.71 34.41
C VAL A 26 -52.43 15.71 35.20
N PRO A 27 -52.90 14.46 35.39
CA PRO A 27 -52.08 13.45 36.03
C PRO A 27 -50.87 13.26 35.12
N THR A 28 -49.70 13.76 35.51
CA THR A 28 -48.45 13.38 34.89
C THR A 28 -48.13 11.96 35.34
N SER A 29 -48.87 10.98 34.82
CA SER A 29 -48.35 9.61 34.80
C SER A 29 -47.10 9.66 33.93
N ALA A 30 -45.93 9.60 34.57
CA ALA A 30 -44.67 9.47 33.85
C ALA A 30 -44.80 8.30 32.87
N PRO A 31 -44.50 8.48 31.57
CA PRO A 31 -44.51 7.35 30.65
C PRO A 31 -43.43 6.37 31.10
N THR A 32 -43.85 5.20 31.60
CA THR A 32 -42.93 4.12 32.03
C THR A 32 -42.33 3.37 30.84
N ALA A 33 -42.78 3.68 29.61
CA ALA A 33 -42.29 3.06 28.39
C ALA A 33 -41.06 3.81 27.82
N PRO A 34 -39.99 3.11 27.43
CA PRO A 34 -38.83 3.71 26.79
C PRO A 34 -39.23 4.40 25.47
N LEU A 35 -38.95 5.70 25.34
CA LEU A 35 -39.20 6.47 24.13
C LEU A 35 -37.94 6.44 23.25
N THR A 36 -38.02 5.82 22.08
CA THR A 36 -36.89 5.80 21.14
C THR A 36 -37.17 6.74 19.98
N ALA A 37 -36.31 7.75 19.80
CA ALA A 37 -36.47 8.78 18.78
C ALA A 37 -35.25 8.86 17.85
N ALA A 38 -35.50 9.19 16.59
CA ALA A 38 -34.46 9.71 15.71
C ALA A 38 -34.10 11.13 16.15
N VAL A 39 -32.81 11.40 16.31
CA VAL A 39 -32.30 12.67 16.83
C VAL A 39 -32.42 13.75 15.75
N PHE A 40 -33.08 14.85 16.11
CA PHE A 40 -33.16 16.06 15.31
C PHE A 40 -33.29 17.27 16.24
N ASP A 41 -32.16 17.92 16.48
CA ASP A 41 -32.04 19.12 17.29
C ASP A 41 -31.08 20.11 16.61
N PRO A 42 -31.62 21.07 15.82
CA PRO A 42 -30.83 22.06 15.12
C PRO A 42 -30.15 23.05 16.08
N THR A 43 -30.60 23.19 17.34
CA THR A 43 -29.99 24.13 18.30
C THR A 43 -28.66 23.64 18.84
N ASN A 44 -28.48 22.32 18.92
CA ASN A 44 -27.24 21.67 19.35
C ASN A 44 -26.46 21.06 18.17
N ASN A 45 -26.79 21.42 16.92
CA ASN A 45 -26.23 20.83 15.70
C ASN A 45 -26.35 19.30 15.63
N ALA A 46 -27.34 18.73 16.31
CA ALA A 46 -27.60 17.29 16.33
C ALA A 46 -28.72 16.96 15.33
N ILE A 47 -28.41 17.12 14.05
CA ILE A 47 -29.28 16.76 12.93
C ILE A 47 -28.58 15.71 12.05
N PRO A 48 -29.30 14.96 11.21
CA PRO A 48 -28.64 14.08 10.26
C PRO A 48 -27.66 14.86 9.38
N LEU A 49 -26.58 14.22 8.98
CA LEU A 49 -25.58 14.77 8.07
C LEU A 49 -25.46 13.87 6.85
N PRO A 50 -25.14 14.39 5.65
CA PRO A 50 -25.08 15.81 5.28
C PRO A 50 -26.44 16.50 5.38
N ASN A 51 -26.43 17.82 5.55
CA ASN A 51 -27.64 18.64 5.64
C ASN A 51 -27.40 20.09 5.18
N ASP A 52 -28.29 20.63 4.34
CA ASP A 52 -28.17 21.99 3.80
C ASP A 52 -28.25 23.09 4.88
N ILE A 53 -28.99 22.85 5.96
CA ILE A 53 -29.12 23.82 7.08
C ILE A 53 -27.77 23.94 7.80
N ALA A 54 -27.13 22.79 8.09
CA ALA A 54 -25.79 22.77 8.67
C ALA A 54 -24.76 23.40 7.74
N LEU A 55 -24.90 23.21 6.42
CA LEU A 55 -24.02 23.81 5.45
C LEU A 55 -24.23 25.33 5.33
N ALA A 56 -25.47 25.83 5.42
CA ALA A 56 -25.77 27.26 5.31
C ALA A 56 -25.36 28.06 6.56
N GLN A 57 -25.39 27.44 7.74
CA GLN A 57 -25.07 28.08 9.02
C GLN A 57 -23.89 27.39 9.69
N ILE A 58 -22.66 27.71 9.26
CA ILE A 58 -21.43 27.15 9.84
C ILE A 58 -21.26 27.67 11.28
N PRO A 59 -21.42 26.82 12.32
CA PRO A 59 -21.30 27.27 13.70
C PRO A 59 -19.84 27.65 14.03
N PRO A 60 -19.61 28.77 14.75
CA PRO A 60 -18.26 29.16 15.17
C PRO A 60 -17.66 28.21 16.21
N THR A 61 -18.47 27.34 16.82
CA THR A 61 -18.06 26.33 17.80
C THR A 61 -17.44 25.08 17.18
N LEU A 62 -17.55 24.90 15.86
CA LEU A 62 -16.88 23.79 15.16
C LEU A 62 -15.36 24.00 15.14
N PRO A 63 -14.57 22.91 15.08
CA PRO A 63 -13.13 23.01 14.86
C PRO A 63 -12.80 23.89 13.64
N PRO A 64 -11.74 24.73 13.68
CA PRO A 64 -11.42 25.63 12.56
C PRO A 64 -11.24 24.92 11.21
N ALA A 65 -10.62 23.74 11.18
CA ALA A 65 -10.49 22.96 9.95
C ALA A 65 -11.84 22.46 9.41
N GLN A 66 -12.79 22.10 10.28
CA GLN A 66 -14.16 21.78 9.86
C GLN A 66 -14.86 22.99 9.27
N GLN A 67 -14.62 24.19 9.82
CA GLN A 67 -15.15 25.43 9.24
C GLN A 67 -14.56 25.71 7.85
N ASP A 68 -13.25 25.50 7.66
CA ASP A 68 -12.60 25.65 6.35
C ASP A 68 -13.23 24.70 5.30
N LEU A 69 -13.47 23.44 5.69
CA LEU A 69 -14.10 22.44 4.83
C LEU A 69 -15.52 22.83 4.43
N LEU A 70 -16.35 23.21 5.40
CA LEU A 70 -17.73 23.61 5.13
C LEU A 70 -17.80 24.88 4.28
N ARG A 71 -16.87 25.85 4.46
CA ARG A 71 -16.76 27.04 3.58
C ARG A 71 -16.39 26.65 2.15
N ALA A 72 -15.52 25.65 1.97
CA ALA A 72 -15.18 25.14 0.64
C ALA A 72 -16.40 24.50 -0.06
N PHE A 73 -17.25 23.79 0.69
CA PHE A 73 -18.50 23.21 0.17
C PHE A 73 -19.55 24.31 -0.13
N GLN A 74 -19.69 25.31 0.74
CA GLN A 74 -20.54 26.48 0.48
C GLN A 74 -20.15 27.20 -0.83
N ALA A 75 -18.85 27.39 -1.06
CA ALA A 75 -18.35 28.03 -2.29
C ALA A 75 -18.70 27.22 -3.55
N GLN A 76 -18.82 25.90 -3.43
CA GLN A 76 -19.26 25.00 -4.51
C GLN A 76 -20.78 24.81 -4.57
N ARG A 77 -21.53 25.41 -3.63
CA ARG A 77 -22.98 25.30 -3.51
C ARG A 77 -23.49 23.88 -3.24
N GLY A 78 -22.71 23.08 -2.52
CA GLY A 78 -23.11 21.74 -2.13
C GLY A 78 -21.96 20.89 -1.61
N PHE A 79 -22.30 19.70 -1.12
CA PHE A 79 -21.38 18.66 -0.72
C PHE A 79 -20.64 18.07 -1.94
N PRO A 80 -19.44 17.50 -1.75
CA PRO A 80 -18.61 17.05 -2.85
C PRO A 80 -19.20 15.85 -3.61
N ASN A 81 -18.83 15.72 -4.89
CA ASN A 81 -19.16 14.56 -5.73
C ASN A 81 -17.90 13.80 -6.21
N ASP A 82 -16.74 14.04 -5.62
CA ASP A 82 -15.51 13.27 -5.83
C ASP A 82 -15.25 12.20 -4.77
N GLN A 83 -15.98 12.25 -3.67
CA GLN A 83 -16.00 11.25 -2.61
C GLN A 83 -17.43 10.77 -2.39
N GLU A 84 -17.59 9.58 -1.81
CA GLU A 84 -18.87 9.24 -1.19
C GLU A 84 -19.13 10.16 0.02
N VAL A 85 -20.33 10.72 0.10
CA VAL A 85 -20.79 11.47 1.26
C VAL A 85 -21.81 10.59 2.01
N PRO A 86 -21.38 9.79 3.01
CA PRO A 86 -22.31 8.92 3.72
C PRO A 86 -23.31 9.73 4.53
N VAL A 87 -24.55 9.22 4.65
CA VAL A 87 -25.60 9.91 5.40
C VAL A 87 -25.74 9.29 6.79
N THR A 88 -25.53 10.06 7.83
CA THR A 88 -25.61 9.61 9.23
C THR A 88 -26.90 10.07 9.89
N ILE A 89 -27.60 9.15 10.53
CA ILE A 89 -28.81 9.40 11.33
C ILE A 89 -28.57 8.85 12.74
N SER A 90 -28.73 9.70 13.75
CA SER A 90 -28.56 9.31 15.15
C SER A 90 -29.89 8.96 15.82
N PHE A 91 -29.85 8.08 16.81
CA PHE A 91 -31.00 7.60 17.58
C PHE A 91 -30.66 7.56 19.07
N GLN A 92 -31.66 7.85 19.90
CA GLN A 92 -31.57 7.79 21.35
C GLN A 92 -32.85 7.20 21.94
N THR A 93 -32.70 6.42 22.99
CA THR A 93 -33.79 5.94 23.84
C THR A 93 -33.76 6.70 25.15
N THR A 94 -34.87 7.37 25.48
CA THR A 94 -35.07 8.03 26.77
C THR A 94 -35.97 7.17 27.65
N ILE A 95 -35.50 6.88 28.85
CA ILE A 95 -36.20 6.12 29.88
C ILE A 95 -36.42 7.04 31.06
N VAL A 96 -37.68 7.24 31.45
CA VAL A 96 -38.04 8.00 32.66
C VAL A 96 -38.55 7.01 33.69
N GLN A 97 -37.76 6.77 34.74
CA GLN A 97 -38.11 5.89 35.85
C GLN A 97 -37.81 6.59 37.18
N ASN A 98 -38.80 6.62 38.09
CA ASN A 98 -38.67 7.19 39.44
C ASN A 98 -38.09 8.63 39.46
N GLY A 99 -38.46 9.47 38.49
CA GLY A 99 -37.95 10.84 38.37
C GLY A 99 -36.52 10.97 37.85
N THR A 100 -35.88 9.86 37.48
CA THR A 100 -34.56 9.84 36.83
C THR A 100 -34.73 9.60 35.33
N THR A 101 -34.07 10.44 34.52
CA THR A 101 -34.02 10.29 33.07
C THR A 101 -32.71 9.66 32.67
N THR A 102 -32.77 8.47 32.07
CA THR A 102 -31.62 7.79 31.45
C THR A 102 -31.75 7.82 29.94
N VAL A 103 -30.65 8.15 29.26
CA VAL A 103 -30.56 8.12 27.80
C VAL A 103 -29.61 7.01 27.39
N THR A 104 -30.01 6.15 26.47
CA THR A 104 -29.21 5.02 25.98
C THR A 104 -29.30 4.89 24.45
N ALA A 105 -28.33 4.20 23.85
CA ALA A 105 -28.35 3.91 22.42
C ALA A 105 -29.26 2.70 22.10
N PRO A 106 -30.29 2.83 21.24
CA PRO A 106 -31.22 1.75 20.95
C PRO A 106 -30.57 0.59 20.18
N ASP A 107 -31.16 -0.61 20.27
CA ASP A 107 -30.91 -1.71 19.33
C ASP A 107 -31.92 -1.64 18.18
N LEU A 108 -31.48 -1.31 16.97
CA LEU A 108 -32.36 -1.25 15.79
C LEU A 108 -32.62 -2.65 15.23
N ASP A 109 -33.86 -2.90 14.80
CA ASP A 109 -34.21 -4.09 14.02
C ASP A 109 -34.02 -3.79 12.54
N PHE A 110 -32.89 -4.25 11.97
CA PHE A 110 -32.58 -4.05 10.56
C PHE A 110 -33.59 -4.69 9.60
N GLY A 111 -34.35 -5.71 10.05
CA GLY A 111 -35.43 -6.31 9.25
C GLY A 111 -36.61 -5.37 9.01
N THR A 112 -36.73 -4.31 9.82
CA THR A 112 -37.75 -3.26 9.63
C THR A 112 -37.27 -2.12 8.72
N ILE A 113 -36.01 -2.13 8.28
CA ILE A 113 -35.46 -1.16 7.34
C ILE A 113 -35.63 -1.69 5.92
N THR A 114 -36.63 -1.17 5.22
CA THR A 114 -37.06 -1.62 3.90
C THR A 114 -37.23 -0.41 2.99
N ALA A 115 -37.45 -0.63 1.69
CA ALA A 115 -37.77 0.45 0.75
C ALA A 115 -39.07 1.23 1.12
N GLY A 116 -39.91 0.68 2.00
CA GLY A 116 -41.12 1.35 2.51
C GLY A 116 -40.92 2.13 3.83
N THR A 117 -39.75 2.00 4.46
CA THR A 117 -39.44 2.64 5.77
C THR A 117 -38.17 3.49 5.72
N LEU A 118 -37.32 3.31 4.71
CA LEU A 118 -36.18 4.16 4.40
C LEU A 118 -36.16 4.42 2.89
N VAL A 119 -36.07 5.69 2.51
CA VAL A 119 -36.12 6.10 1.11
C VAL A 119 -35.18 7.27 0.86
N ALA A 120 -34.48 7.20 -0.26
CA ALA A 120 -33.67 8.28 -0.81
C ALA A 120 -34.24 8.71 -2.17
N PHE A 121 -34.26 10.01 -2.42
CA PHE A 121 -34.63 10.59 -3.70
C PHE A 121 -33.54 11.53 -4.22
N LEU A 122 -33.40 11.59 -5.54
CA LEU A 122 -32.73 12.67 -6.26
C LEU A 122 -33.78 13.54 -6.91
N GLN A 123 -33.82 14.81 -6.53
CA GLN A 123 -34.70 15.80 -7.10
C GLN A 123 -34.10 16.37 -8.39
N THR A 124 -34.86 16.27 -9.48
CA THR A 124 -34.51 16.78 -10.80
C THR A 124 -35.57 17.77 -11.29
N ALA A 125 -35.29 18.49 -12.37
CA ALA A 125 -36.27 19.37 -13.01
C ALA A 125 -37.53 18.63 -13.49
N GLN A 126 -37.46 17.31 -13.72
CA GLN A 126 -38.60 16.46 -14.09
C GLN A 126 -39.33 15.86 -12.87
N GLY A 127 -38.89 16.15 -11.64
CA GLY A 127 -39.42 15.59 -10.40
C GLY A 127 -38.38 14.72 -9.66
N ALA A 128 -38.76 14.19 -8.49
CA ALA A 128 -37.86 13.40 -7.66
C ALA A 128 -37.85 11.92 -8.07
N GLY A 129 -36.71 11.36 -8.46
CA GLY A 129 -36.53 9.92 -8.73
C GLY A 129 -36.01 9.18 -7.50
N THR A 130 -36.42 7.92 -7.27
CA THR A 130 -35.85 7.12 -6.18
C THR A 130 -34.39 6.77 -6.45
N VAL A 131 -33.58 6.76 -5.41
CA VAL A 131 -32.16 6.42 -5.46
C VAL A 131 -31.95 5.16 -4.63
N ALA A 132 -31.23 4.19 -5.19
CA ALA A 132 -30.91 2.97 -4.48
C ALA A 132 -29.77 3.23 -3.49
N LEU A 133 -29.97 2.81 -2.24
CA LEU A 133 -28.93 2.74 -1.22
C LEU A 133 -28.37 1.32 -1.14
N ASP A 134 -27.17 1.17 -0.58
CA ASP A 134 -26.66 -0.15 -0.24
C ASP A 134 -27.52 -0.82 0.85
N PRO A 135 -27.68 -2.15 0.83
CA PRO A 135 -28.40 -2.86 1.88
C PRO A 135 -27.73 -2.67 3.24
N ILE A 136 -28.49 -2.22 4.24
CA ILE A 136 -27.99 -1.98 5.59
C ILE A 136 -27.43 -3.27 6.20
N GLN A 137 -26.19 -3.20 6.66
CA GLN A 137 -25.49 -4.24 7.40
C GLN A 137 -25.33 -3.85 8.87
N PRO A 138 -25.12 -4.82 9.78
CA PRO A 138 -24.86 -4.51 11.18
C PRO A 138 -23.69 -3.55 11.43
N ILE A 139 -22.69 -3.55 10.54
CA ILE A 139 -21.52 -2.66 10.64
C ILE A 139 -21.87 -1.19 10.36
N ASP A 140 -22.99 -0.91 9.71
CA ASP A 140 -23.43 0.44 9.38
C ASP A 140 -24.09 1.14 10.59
N TYR A 141 -24.31 0.44 11.70
CA TYR A 141 -24.87 0.99 12.94
C TYR A 141 -23.89 0.91 14.11
N VAL A 142 -23.42 2.07 14.57
CA VAL A 142 -22.42 2.17 15.65
C VAL A 142 -23.01 2.84 16.88
N LYS A 143 -22.83 2.22 18.04
CA LYS A 143 -23.22 2.79 19.34
C LYS A 143 -22.02 3.48 19.99
N THR A 144 -22.14 4.77 20.28
CA THR A 144 -21.13 5.56 20.99
C THR A 144 -21.76 6.23 22.19
N GLY A 145 -21.44 5.73 23.39
CA GLY A 145 -22.09 6.17 24.62
C GLY A 145 -23.60 5.97 24.57
N ASN A 146 -24.35 7.07 24.64
CA ASN A 146 -25.82 7.05 24.70
C ASN A 146 -26.48 7.25 23.32
N VAL A 147 -25.70 7.27 22.24
CA VAL A 147 -26.18 7.50 20.87
C VAL A 147 -25.88 6.31 19.99
N GLY A 148 -26.88 5.85 19.25
CA GLY A 148 -26.66 4.93 18.12
C GLY A 148 -26.71 5.70 16.81
N THR A 149 -25.75 5.51 15.92
CA THR A 149 -25.67 6.21 14.63
C THR A 149 -25.72 5.20 13.50
N LEU A 150 -26.73 5.33 12.64
CA LEU A 150 -26.88 4.60 11.39
C LEU A 150 -26.21 5.39 10.27
N THR A 151 -25.36 4.73 9.49
CA THR A 151 -24.68 5.28 8.32
C THR A 151 -25.28 4.68 7.07
N LEU A 152 -25.71 5.51 6.14
CA LEU A 152 -26.31 5.11 4.88
C LEU A 152 -25.31 5.37 3.75
N HIS A 153 -25.13 4.36 2.92
CA HIS A 153 -24.21 4.40 1.79
C HIS A 153 -24.96 4.45 0.47
N ASN A 154 -24.42 5.22 -0.48
CA ASN A 154 -24.89 5.18 -1.86
C ASN A 154 -24.61 3.80 -2.45
N LYS A 155 -25.34 3.41 -3.50
CA LYS A 155 -25.15 2.11 -4.13
C LYS A 155 -23.70 1.90 -4.57
N GLY A 156 -23.07 0.85 -4.05
CA GLY A 156 -21.67 0.51 -4.32
C GLY A 156 -20.67 1.53 -3.77
N ARG A 157 -21.07 2.37 -2.80
CA ARG A 157 -20.26 3.44 -2.21
C ARG A 157 -19.68 4.41 -3.23
N LEU A 158 -20.40 4.62 -4.33
CA LEU A 158 -20.01 5.55 -5.37
C LEU A 158 -20.29 7.00 -4.94
N PRO A 159 -19.52 7.99 -5.41
CA PRO A 159 -19.90 9.38 -5.25
C PRO A 159 -21.31 9.63 -5.76
N TRP A 160 -22.05 10.48 -5.06
CA TRP A 160 -23.41 10.84 -5.44
C TRP A 160 -23.39 11.66 -6.74
N THR A 161 -24.38 11.46 -7.60
CA THR A 161 -24.55 12.30 -8.79
C THR A 161 -24.88 13.73 -8.37
N PRO A 162 -24.44 14.78 -9.08
CA PRO A 162 -24.85 16.15 -8.76
C PRO A 162 -26.38 16.33 -8.73
N GLY A 163 -26.87 17.06 -7.73
CA GLY A 163 -28.30 17.38 -7.57
C GLY A 163 -28.75 17.46 -6.11
N GLU A 164 -30.04 17.66 -5.90
CA GLU A 164 -30.65 17.80 -4.57
C GLU A 164 -31.17 16.44 -4.08
N TYR A 165 -30.73 16.01 -2.91
CA TYR A 165 -31.13 14.74 -2.32
C TYR A 165 -32.07 14.91 -1.14
N ILE A 166 -33.00 13.97 -1.01
CA ILE A 166 -33.92 13.87 0.12
C ILE A 166 -33.80 12.46 0.68
N ILE A 167 -33.54 12.33 1.97
CA ILE A 167 -33.55 11.04 2.67
C ILE A 167 -34.52 11.13 3.84
N ALA A 168 -35.47 10.19 3.88
CA ALA A 168 -36.50 10.14 4.90
C ALA A 168 -36.62 8.73 5.50
N LEU A 169 -36.85 8.71 6.81
CA LEU A 169 -37.03 7.50 7.60
C LEU A 169 -38.43 7.52 8.22
N ARG A 170 -39.20 6.47 7.98
CA ARG A 170 -40.55 6.30 8.53
C ARG A 170 -40.47 5.84 9.99
N GLY A 171 -41.16 6.55 10.85
CA GLY A 171 -41.37 6.20 12.26
C GLY A 171 -42.74 5.59 12.52
N GLY A 172 -43.07 5.47 13.81
CA GLY A 172 -44.37 4.99 14.27
C GLY A 172 -44.60 3.48 14.04
N PRO A 173 -45.85 2.99 14.18
CA PRO A 173 -46.16 1.56 14.14
C PRO A 173 -45.78 0.84 12.84
N ASN A 174 -45.79 1.58 11.72
CA ASN A 174 -45.47 1.11 10.36
C ASN A 174 -44.03 1.43 9.94
N GLY A 175 -43.25 2.04 10.83
CA GLY A 175 -41.88 2.47 10.56
C GLY A 175 -40.82 1.50 11.08
N ILE A 176 -39.60 2.03 11.19
CA ILE A 176 -38.47 1.31 11.78
C ILE A 176 -38.72 1.05 13.28
N LYS A 177 -38.25 -0.09 13.76
CA LYS A 177 -38.42 -0.54 15.15
C LYS A 177 -37.09 -0.89 15.78
N THR A 178 -37.10 -0.95 17.11
CA THR A 178 -36.04 -1.61 17.88
C THR A 178 -36.19 -3.13 17.81
N THR A 179 -35.15 -3.87 18.20
CA THR A 179 -35.21 -5.34 18.35
C THR A 179 -36.23 -5.80 19.41
N SER A 180 -36.62 -4.91 20.34
CA SER A 180 -37.71 -5.11 21.29
C SER A 180 -39.10 -4.76 20.73
N GLY A 181 -39.19 -4.43 19.45
CA GLY A 181 -40.43 -4.11 18.74
C GLY A 181 -40.98 -2.70 19.00
N GLN A 182 -40.23 -1.83 19.69
CA GLN A 182 -40.65 -0.44 19.95
C GLN A 182 -40.49 0.41 18.68
N PRO A 183 -41.50 1.21 18.29
CA PRO A 183 -41.38 2.06 17.12
C PRO A 183 -40.40 3.20 17.38
N ILE A 184 -39.61 3.55 16.35
CA ILE A 184 -38.85 4.79 16.33
C ILE A 184 -39.83 5.94 16.07
N VAL A 185 -39.79 6.99 16.88
CA VAL A 185 -40.62 8.18 16.70
C VAL A 185 -39.80 9.40 16.27
N ALA A 186 -40.48 10.44 15.81
CA ALA A 186 -39.84 11.73 15.58
C ALA A 186 -39.43 12.39 16.90
N ALA A 187 -38.25 13.02 16.93
CA ALA A 187 -37.96 14.00 17.98
C ALA A 187 -39.03 15.10 17.98
N PRO A 188 -39.41 15.67 19.13
CA PRO A 188 -40.50 16.64 19.21
C PRO A 188 -40.33 17.83 18.23
N THR A 189 -39.10 18.29 18.04
CA THR A 189 -38.74 19.35 17.09
C THR A 189 -39.03 18.95 15.64
N PHE A 190 -38.67 17.73 15.25
CA PHE A 190 -38.94 17.23 13.89
C PHE A 190 -40.40 16.87 13.67
N PHE A 191 -41.11 16.39 14.69
CA PHE A 191 -42.55 16.11 14.61
C PHE A 191 -43.34 17.35 14.16
N LEU A 192 -42.98 18.53 14.68
CA LEU A 192 -43.58 19.81 14.29
C LEU A 192 -43.23 20.19 12.84
N ILE A 193 -41.98 19.93 12.42
CA ILE A 193 -41.56 20.14 11.02
C ILE A 193 -42.39 19.26 10.08
N ALA A 194 -42.54 17.98 10.42
CA ALA A 194 -43.27 16.99 9.64
C ALA A 194 -44.78 17.29 9.49
N GLN A 195 -45.36 18.21 10.27
CA GLN A 195 -46.74 18.65 10.05
C GLN A 195 -46.88 19.62 8.87
N GLY A 196 -45.80 20.26 8.41
CA GLY A 196 -45.82 21.19 7.27
C GLY A 196 -46.65 22.47 7.50
N ALA A 197 -47.00 22.77 8.75
CA ALA A 197 -47.85 23.90 9.13
C ALA A 197 -47.04 25.17 9.41
N GLN A 198 -47.62 26.35 9.15
CA GLN A 198 -46.98 27.63 9.48
C GLN A 198 -46.97 27.88 10.99
N LEU A 199 -45.79 27.92 11.59
CA LEU A 199 -45.58 28.02 13.03
C LEU A 199 -45.76 29.44 13.57
N ASN A 200 -45.80 30.46 12.71
CA ASN A 200 -46.00 31.87 13.08
C ASN A 200 -47.49 32.26 13.25
N THR A 201 -48.42 31.33 13.09
CA THR A 201 -49.85 31.57 13.37
C THR A 201 -50.12 31.45 14.88
N GLU A 202 -51.00 32.27 15.45
CA GLU A 202 -51.28 32.26 16.90
C GLU A 202 -51.76 30.88 17.39
N ALA A 203 -52.48 30.13 16.56
CA ALA A 203 -52.92 28.77 16.86
C ALA A 203 -51.74 27.79 17.05
N ASN A 204 -50.72 27.85 16.17
CA ASN A 204 -49.55 26.97 16.26
C ASN A 204 -48.52 27.47 17.29
N LEU A 205 -48.41 28.79 17.46
CA LEU A 205 -47.65 29.41 18.54
C LEU A 205 -48.19 29.01 19.92
N ALA A 206 -49.51 28.91 20.08
CA ALA A 206 -50.12 28.44 21.32
C ALA A 206 -49.73 26.99 21.67
N LEU A 207 -49.60 26.12 20.66
CA LEU A 207 -49.14 24.73 20.85
C LEU A 207 -47.66 24.69 21.25
N LEU A 208 -46.81 25.44 20.55
CA LEU A 208 -45.39 25.60 20.91
C LEU A 208 -45.21 26.18 22.32
N ARG A 209 -46.05 27.16 22.69
CA ARG A 209 -46.05 27.81 24.00
C ARG A 209 -46.46 26.84 25.11
N ALA A 210 -47.44 25.98 24.85
CA ALA A 210 -47.83 24.91 25.77
C ALA A 210 -46.69 23.89 25.97
N GLN A 211 -45.89 23.63 24.93
CA GLN A 211 -44.78 22.67 24.98
C GLN A 211 -43.49 23.26 25.59
N LEU A 212 -43.18 24.52 25.30
CA LEU A 212 -41.93 25.18 25.69
C LEU A 212 -42.06 26.09 26.92
N GLY A 213 -43.26 26.22 27.47
CA GLY A 213 -43.53 26.91 28.73
C GLY A 213 -43.47 28.44 28.69
N SER A 214 -43.11 29.06 27.56
CA SER A 214 -43.13 30.53 27.43
C SER A 214 -43.39 31.01 26.01
N ASN A 215 -43.95 32.21 25.88
CA ASN A 215 -44.20 32.83 24.57
C ASN A 215 -42.90 33.19 23.84
N ALA A 216 -41.87 33.62 24.58
CA ALA A 216 -40.57 33.94 24.01
C ALA A 216 -39.89 32.70 23.41
N ALA A 217 -39.92 31.56 24.12
CA ALA A 217 -39.38 30.30 23.62
C ALA A 217 -40.16 29.77 22.40
N ALA A 218 -41.50 29.92 22.40
CA ALA A 218 -42.33 29.54 21.27
C ALA A 218 -42.03 30.36 20.01
N LEU A 219 -41.87 31.68 20.13
CA LEU A 219 -41.49 32.55 19.01
C LEU A 219 -40.08 32.25 18.51
N ALA A 220 -39.12 31.99 19.40
CA ALA A 220 -37.76 31.61 19.03
C ALA A 220 -37.71 30.26 18.28
N ALA A 221 -38.44 29.25 18.77
CA ALA A 221 -38.54 27.95 18.10
C ALA A 221 -39.26 28.07 16.75
N ALA A 222 -40.36 28.82 16.66
CA ALA A 222 -41.06 29.06 15.40
C ALA A 222 -40.15 29.73 14.36
N ALA A 223 -39.37 30.74 14.77
CA ALA A 223 -38.42 31.42 13.89
C ALA A 223 -37.30 30.51 13.37
N GLN A 224 -36.89 29.51 14.16
CA GLN A 224 -35.88 28.52 13.74
C GLN A 224 -36.45 27.42 12.84
N LEU A 225 -37.68 26.97 13.09
CA LEU A 225 -38.28 25.82 12.41
C LEU A 225 -39.00 26.21 11.11
N GLN A 226 -39.53 27.43 11.00
CA GLN A 226 -40.26 27.88 9.82
C GLN A 226 -39.43 27.80 8.53
N PRO A 227 -38.15 28.24 8.49
CA PRO A 227 -37.32 28.10 7.30
C PRO A 227 -37.12 26.64 6.86
N ILE A 228 -37.06 25.71 7.82
CA ILE A 228 -36.91 24.26 7.55
C ILE A 228 -38.20 23.70 6.94
N ILE A 229 -39.35 24.08 7.50
CA ILE A 229 -40.66 23.70 6.98
C ILE A 229 -40.84 24.23 5.55
N ASP A 230 -40.49 25.50 5.32
CA ASP A 230 -40.60 26.12 4.00
C ASP A 230 -39.64 25.46 3.00
N LEU A 231 -38.42 25.11 3.42
CA LEU A 231 -37.46 24.36 2.61
C LEU A 231 -38.05 23.00 2.18
N TYR A 232 -38.57 22.21 3.12
CA TYR A 232 -39.10 20.88 2.83
C TYR A 232 -40.41 20.90 2.04
N LYS A 233 -41.26 21.90 2.27
CA LYS A 233 -42.53 22.08 1.57
C LYS A 233 -42.34 22.62 0.16
N ASN A 234 -41.63 23.74 0.02
CA ASN A 234 -41.46 24.42 -1.26
C ASN A 234 -40.37 23.76 -2.12
N GLY A 235 -39.38 23.16 -1.48
CA GLY A 235 -38.36 22.32 -2.12
C GLY A 235 -38.86 20.91 -2.45
N GLY A 236 -40.16 20.61 -2.36
CA GLY A 236 -40.73 19.36 -2.86
C GLY A 236 -40.40 18.09 -2.04
N ALA A 237 -39.66 18.19 -0.94
CA ALA A 237 -39.27 17.04 -0.12
C ALA A 237 -40.47 16.29 0.46
N PHE A 238 -41.46 17.00 1.01
CA PHE A 238 -42.70 16.37 1.50
C PHE A 238 -43.47 15.64 0.39
N ALA A 239 -43.64 16.30 -0.76
CA ALA A 239 -44.32 15.69 -1.91
C ALA A 239 -43.56 14.46 -2.44
N ALA A 240 -42.22 14.47 -2.38
CA ALA A 240 -41.42 13.32 -2.76
C ALA A 240 -41.66 12.13 -1.83
N VAL A 241 -41.60 12.35 -0.51
CA VAL A 241 -41.80 11.34 0.54
C VAL A 241 -43.21 10.76 0.54
N ASP A 242 -44.23 11.61 0.34
CA ASP A 242 -45.66 11.22 0.30
C ASP A 242 -45.98 10.16 -0.76
N ARG A 243 -45.11 9.97 -1.76
CA ARG A 243 -45.25 8.89 -2.76
C ARG A 243 -44.94 7.50 -2.22
N VAL A 244 -44.30 7.40 -1.05
CA VAL A 244 -43.95 6.14 -0.39
C VAL A 244 -44.69 6.00 0.94
N PHE A 245 -44.68 7.04 1.77
CA PHE A 245 -45.45 7.10 3.01
C PHE A 245 -45.78 8.56 3.38
N PRO A 246 -46.86 8.82 4.13
CA PRO A 246 -47.21 10.18 4.53
C PRO A 246 -46.06 10.84 5.31
N HIS A 247 -45.61 12.02 4.91
CA HIS A 247 -44.47 12.70 5.55
C HIS A 247 -44.69 12.98 7.04
N GLN A 248 -45.93 13.04 7.53
CA GLN A 248 -46.26 13.12 8.96
C GLN A 248 -45.81 11.86 9.74
N GLU A 249 -45.62 10.73 9.06
CA GLU A 249 -45.06 9.51 9.64
C GLU A 249 -43.53 9.48 9.60
N ALA A 250 -42.85 10.52 9.07
CA ALA A 250 -41.39 10.58 9.10
C ALA A 250 -40.88 10.77 10.54
N ALA A 251 -39.99 9.90 10.99
CA ALA A 251 -39.24 10.10 12.23
C ALA A 251 -38.13 11.15 12.05
N VAL A 252 -37.52 11.18 10.87
CA VAL A 252 -36.48 12.15 10.52
C VAL A 252 -36.36 12.25 9.01
N MET A 253 -35.95 13.43 8.53
CA MET A 253 -35.64 13.70 7.13
C MET A 253 -34.47 14.67 7.04
N THR A 254 -33.63 14.48 6.03
CA THR A 254 -32.56 15.40 5.67
C THR A 254 -32.60 15.72 4.17
N THR A 255 -32.24 16.95 3.83
CA THR A 255 -31.97 17.36 2.45
C THR A 255 -30.55 17.87 2.34
N PHE A 256 -29.91 17.54 1.23
CA PHE A 256 -28.57 18.02 0.93
C PHE A 256 -28.34 18.15 -0.57
N ALA A 257 -27.66 19.20 -0.99
CA ALA A 257 -27.21 19.35 -2.37
C ALA A 257 -25.83 18.71 -2.57
N ILE A 258 -25.66 17.94 -3.64
CA ILE A 258 -24.37 17.48 -4.15
C ILE A 258 -23.96 18.41 -5.29
N ALA A 259 -22.83 19.10 -5.12
CA ALA A 259 -22.32 20.05 -6.09
C ALA A 259 -21.74 19.34 -7.33
N PRO A 260 -21.91 19.89 -8.54
CA PRO A 260 -21.13 19.45 -9.69
C PRO A 260 -19.67 19.90 -9.52
N ILE A 261 -18.72 18.98 -9.68
CA ILE A 261 -17.32 19.37 -9.82
C ILE A 261 -17.13 20.04 -11.18
N ALA A 262 -16.57 21.25 -11.15
CA ALA A 262 -16.48 22.17 -12.27
C ALA A 262 -15.38 21.81 -13.30
N GLY A 263 -14.89 20.57 -13.32
CA GLY A 263 -13.82 20.16 -14.21
C GLY A 263 -13.25 18.78 -13.90
N THR A 264 -12.18 18.44 -14.59
CA THR A 264 -11.39 17.23 -14.30
C THR A 264 -10.48 17.48 -13.10
N GLN A 265 -10.22 16.46 -12.29
CA GLN A 265 -9.33 16.55 -11.13
C GLN A 265 -8.46 15.31 -11.01
N VAL A 266 -7.35 15.42 -10.27
CA VAL A 266 -6.60 14.24 -9.80
C VAL A 266 -7.41 13.55 -8.72
N GLN A 267 -7.67 12.25 -8.87
CA GLN A 267 -8.51 11.48 -7.97
C GLN A 267 -7.74 10.97 -6.76
N LEU A 268 -8.33 11.14 -5.59
CA LEU A 268 -7.94 10.50 -4.34
C LEU A 268 -9.22 10.13 -3.60
N ASP A 269 -9.66 8.88 -3.71
CA ASP A 269 -10.90 8.33 -3.19
C ASP A 269 -10.62 7.00 -2.47
N ALA A 270 -10.67 7.06 -1.14
CA ALA A 270 -10.41 5.90 -0.29
C ALA A 270 -11.48 4.81 -0.43
N GLY A 271 -12.75 5.19 -0.67
CA GLY A 271 -13.85 4.25 -0.82
C GLY A 271 -13.73 3.38 -2.08
N ARG A 272 -13.13 3.94 -3.14
CA ARG A 272 -12.85 3.22 -4.40
C ARG A 272 -11.42 2.70 -4.52
N GLY A 273 -10.56 2.95 -3.51
CA GLY A 273 -9.14 2.56 -3.56
C GLY A 273 -8.34 3.28 -4.64
N ILE A 274 -8.73 4.50 -5.00
CA ILE A 274 -8.06 5.31 -6.03
C ILE A 274 -7.21 6.35 -5.32
N VAL A 275 -5.91 6.36 -5.56
CA VAL A 275 -4.99 7.37 -5.03
C VAL A 275 -3.88 7.63 -6.04
N PRO A 276 -3.21 8.79 -6.00
CA PRO A 276 -1.88 8.90 -6.58
C PRO A 276 -0.97 7.83 -5.99
N LEU A 277 -0.10 7.24 -6.80
CA LEU A 277 0.86 6.24 -6.37
C LEU A 277 2.25 6.65 -6.87
N PRO A 278 3.27 6.74 -6.03
CA PRO A 278 3.22 6.58 -4.58
C PRO A 278 2.56 7.76 -3.84
N ILE A 279 2.09 7.53 -2.60
CA ILE A 279 1.54 8.57 -1.72
C ILE A 279 1.75 8.23 -0.24
N ASP A 280 2.13 9.21 0.59
CA ASP A 280 2.43 9.03 2.01
C ASP A 280 1.22 8.61 2.85
N LEU A 281 -0.02 8.82 2.38
CA LEU A 281 -1.23 8.36 3.08
C LEU A 281 -1.34 6.84 3.22
N LEU A 282 -0.54 6.09 2.44
CA LEU A 282 -0.45 4.64 2.56
C LEU A 282 0.60 4.19 3.60
N ARG A 283 1.33 5.12 4.22
CA ARG A 283 2.34 4.87 5.25
C ARG A 283 1.88 5.38 6.62
N ASP A 284 2.40 4.78 7.68
CA ASP A 284 2.30 5.38 9.01
C ASP A 284 3.13 6.67 9.04
N PRO A 285 2.51 7.84 9.31
CA PRO A 285 3.19 9.14 9.20
C PRO A 285 4.24 9.38 10.29
N ARG A 286 4.23 8.59 11.36
CA ARG A 286 5.21 8.72 12.46
C ARG A 286 6.57 8.17 12.01
N PRO A 287 7.69 8.73 12.47
CA PRO A 287 9.00 8.17 12.17
C PRO A 287 9.20 6.82 12.86
N ALA A 288 9.93 5.92 12.18
CA ALA A 288 10.35 4.65 12.78
C ALA A 288 11.15 4.91 14.06
N SER A 289 10.83 4.18 15.14
CA SER A 289 11.52 4.31 16.43
C SER A 289 11.56 2.98 17.17
N ALA A 290 12.39 2.87 18.20
CA ALA A 290 12.42 1.69 19.07
C ALA A 290 11.04 1.42 19.73
N SER A 291 10.27 2.48 19.99
CA SER A 291 8.89 2.40 20.50
C SER A 291 7.83 2.10 19.45
N CYS A 292 8.17 2.18 18.15
CA CYS A 292 7.23 1.91 17.07
C CYS A 292 7.96 1.42 15.81
N ALA A 293 8.14 0.11 15.70
CA ALA A 293 8.82 -0.52 14.57
C ALA A 293 7.99 -0.53 13.25
N ALA A 294 6.67 -0.30 13.35
CA ALA A 294 5.76 -0.19 12.21
C ALA A 294 5.64 1.25 11.68
N CYS A 295 6.07 2.24 12.45
CA CYS A 295 6.03 3.65 12.06
C CYS A 295 6.97 3.88 10.85
N GLY A 296 6.55 4.75 9.92
CA GLY A 296 7.27 5.04 8.67
C GLY A 296 7.13 3.98 7.59
N LYS A 297 6.44 2.87 7.86
CA LYS A 297 6.22 1.77 6.91
C LYS A 297 4.83 1.83 6.30
N LEU A 298 4.60 1.05 5.23
CA LEU A 298 3.26 0.87 4.68
C LEU A 298 2.30 0.37 5.77
N THR A 299 1.10 0.96 5.81
CA THR A 299 0.04 0.52 6.72
C THR A 299 -0.39 -0.92 6.40
N PRO A 300 -0.93 -1.67 7.38
CA PRO A 300 -1.43 -3.03 7.13
C PRO A 300 -2.48 -3.08 6.01
N LEU A 301 -3.34 -2.07 5.93
CA LEU A 301 -4.35 -1.96 4.87
C LEU A 301 -3.66 -1.78 3.51
N ALA A 302 -2.75 -0.81 3.37
CA ALA A 302 -2.04 -0.59 2.12
C ALA A 302 -1.24 -1.82 1.67
N ALA A 303 -0.53 -2.45 2.61
CA ALA A 303 0.23 -3.67 2.34
C ALA A 303 -0.66 -4.81 1.85
N CYS A 304 -1.84 -4.96 2.45
CA CYS A 304 -2.80 -5.97 2.05
C CYS A 304 -3.43 -5.67 0.68
N THR A 305 -3.79 -4.40 0.42
CA THR A 305 -4.32 -3.95 -0.87
C THR A 305 -3.31 -4.17 -2.00
N PHE A 306 -2.03 -3.86 -1.80
CA PHE A 306 -1.00 -4.12 -2.80
C PHE A 306 -0.76 -5.61 -3.05
N ALA A 307 -0.98 -6.44 -2.05
CA ALA A 307 -0.97 -7.89 -2.20
C ALA A 307 -2.23 -8.42 -2.92
N GLN A 308 -3.20 -7.56 -3.25
CA GLN A 308 -4.52 -7.93 -3.77
C GLN A 308 -5.34 -8.79 -2.79
N GLY A 309 -5.01 -8.70 -1.50
CA GLY A 309 -5.73 -9.37 -0.43
C GLY A 309 -6.81 -8.49 0.20
N LYS A 310 -7.53 -9.08 1.16
CA LYS A 310 -8.51 -8.43 2.02
C LYS A 310 -8.05 -8.50 3.46
N LEU A 311 -7.96 -7.34 4.12
CA LEU A 311 -7.63 -7.26 5.53
C LEU A 311 -8.86 -7.70 6.34
N ASP A 312 -8.71 -8.71 7.20
CA ASP A 312 -9.78 -9.14 8.10
C ASP A 312 -9.89 -8.25 9.35
N VAL A 313 -10.91 -8.49 10.17
CA VAL A 313 -11.17 -7.70 11.38
C VAL A 313 -10.10 -7.87 12.46
N GLN A 314 -9.25 -8.89 12.33
CA GLN A 314 -8.10 -9.14 13.19
C GLN A 314 -6.81 -8.48 12.66
N GLY A 315 -6.89 -7.78 11.51
CA GLY A 315 -5.73 -7.14 10.89
C GLY A 315 -4.83 -8.10 10.13
N VAL A 316 -5.30 -9.31 9.79
CA VAL A 316 -4.58 -10.29 9.00
C VAL A 316 -5.01 -10.16 7.54
N CYS A 317 -4.03 -10.03 6.63
CA CYS A 317 -4.32 -10.01 5.21
C CYS A 317 -4.61 -11.42 4.69
N ARG A 318 -5.73 -11.56 3.97
CA ARG A 318 -6.13 -12.82 3.36
C ARG A 318 -6.20 -12.73 1.84
N ASP A 319 -5.74 -13.76 1.16
CA ASP A 319 -5.89 -13.91 -0.29
C ASP A 319 -7.36 -14.19 -0.69
N SER A 320 -7.62 -14.31 -1.99
CA SER A 320 -8.96 -14.62 -2.52
C SER A 320 -9.50 -15.99 -2.11
N SER A 321 -8.65 -16.88 -1.59
CA SER A 321 -8.99 -18.21 -1.07
C SER A 321 -9.15 -18.25 0.46
N GLY A 322 -8.93 -17.12 1.14
CA GLY A 322 -9.03 -17.00 2.61
C GLY A 322 -7.77 -17.38 3.39
N ASN A 323 -6.66 -17.72 2.72
CA ASN A 323 -5.38 -18.02 3.35
C ASN A 323 -4.62 -16.73 3.69
N VAL A 324 -3.66 -16.80 4.61
CA VAL A 324 -2.79 -15.65 4.92
C VAL A 324 -1.99 -15.27 3.68
N ASP A 325 -2.06 -14.00 3.29
CA ASP A 325 -1.36 -13.50 2.12
C ASP A 325 0.15 -13.34 2.42
N ALA A 326 0.98 -14.09 1.69
CA ALA A 326 2.43 -14.10 1.90
C ALA A 326 3.12 -12.82 1.39
N ALA A 327 2.57 -12.12 0.39
CA ALA A 327 3.14 -10.89 -0.14
C ALA A 327 2.85 -9.70 0.79
N ALA A 328 1.70 -9.71 1.47
CA ALA A 328 1.30 -8.63 2.40
C ALA A 328 2.35 -8.37 3.50
N GLY A 329 2.96 -9.42 4.06
CA GLY A 329 4.01 -9.28 5.07
C GLY A 329 5.25 -8.55 4.54
N GLY A 330 5.63 -8.80 3.28
CA GLY A 330 6.75 -8.10 2.65
C GLY A 330 6.43 -6.65 2.30
N PHE A 331 5.20 -6.34 1.89
CA PHE A 331 4.77 -4.96 1.66
C PHE A 331 4.75 -4.18 2.98
N ALA A 332 4.27 -4.78 4.07
CA ALA A 332 4.26 -4.17 5.40
C ALA A 332 5.68 -3.89 5.94
N ALA A 333 6.71 -4.56 5.41
CA ALA A 333 8.10 -4.31 5.77
C ALA A 333 8.74 -3.12 5.04
N LEU A 334 8.08 -2.58 3.99
CA LEU A 334 8.62 -1.46 3.21
C LEU A 334 8.54 -0.16 3.99
N ASP A 335 9.67 0.54 4.08
CA ASP A 335 9.81 1.87 4.71
C ASP A 335 9.54 3.03 3.74
N GLY A 336 9.33 2.74 2.46
CA GLY A 336 9.01 3.72 1.43
C GLY A 336 8.58 3.05 0.13
N PHE A 337 8.60 3.82 -0.95
CA PHE A 337 8.23 3.41 -2.30
C PHE A 337 9.45 3.27 -3.22
N SER A 338 9.24 2.73 -4.42
CA SER A 338 10.33 2.50 -5.39
C SER A 338 11.05 3.81 -5.77
N THR A 339 12.36 3.75 -5.96
CA THR A 339 13.17 4.84 -6.53
C THR A 339 13.09 4.91 -8.06
N THR A 340 12.50 3.92 -8.71
CA THR A 340 12.43 3.78 -10.18
C THR A 340 11.02 3.55 -10.71
N GLY A 341 10.03 3.39 -9.82
CA GLY A 341 8.65 3.14 -10.20
C GLY A 341 7.97 4.40 -10.74
N PHE A 342 6.93 4.19 -11.54
CA PHE A 342 6.07 5.28 -12.00
C PHE A 342 5.47 6.03 -10.81
N ILE A 343 5.42 7.35 -10.94
CA ILE A 343 4.63 8.24 -10.11
C ILE A 343 3.38 8.59 -10.92
N LEU A 344 2.25 8.02 -10.52
CA LEU A 344 0.97 8.06 -11.21
C LEU A 344 -0.01 8.92 -10.42
N SER A 345 -0.74 9.78 -11.12
CA SER A 345 -1.80 10.62 -10.57
C SER A 345 -3.06 10.45 -11.43
N PRO A 346 -3.93 9.47 -11.10
CA PRO A 346 -5.12 9.18 -11.89
C PRO A 346 -6.03 10.40 -11.98
N THR A 347 -6.63 10.65 -13.16
CA THR A 347 -7.53 11.78 -13.37
C THR A 347 -8.98 11.31 -13.53
N SER A 348 -9.94 12.15 -13.16
CA SER A 348 -11.37 11.80 -13.21
C SER A 348 -11.96 11.71 -14.62
N ASP A 349 -11.27 12.28 -15.60
CA ASP A 349 -11.50 12.16 -17.02
C ASP A 349 -10.14 12.27 -17.74
N LEU A 350 -10.12 12.07 -19.06
CA LEU A 350 -8.90 12.17 -19.85
C LEU A 350 -8.36 13.61 -19.87
N VAL A 351 -7.03 13.73 -19.79
CA VAL A 351 -6.27 14.98 -19.90
C VAL A 351 -5.44 15.03 -21.17
N VAL A 352 -5.15 16.24 -21.63
CA VAL A 352 -4.36 16.48 -22.85
C VAL A 352 -2.88 16.34 -22.50
N ALA A 353 -2.23 15.30 -23.04
CA ALA A 353 -0.86 14.93 -22.71
C ALA A 353 0.15 16.08 -22.93
N SER A 354 -0.03 16.90 -23.97
CA SER A 354 0.87 18.03 -24.25
C SER A 354 0.82 19.15 -23.20
N THR A 355 -0.20 19.18 -22.36
CA THR A 355 -0.30 20.12 -21.23
C THR A 355 0.40 19.62 -19.97
N ILE A 356 0.85 18.36 -19.97
CA ILE A 356 1.61 17.74 -18.89
C ILE A 356 3.10 17.90 -19.22
N ASN A 357 3.75 18.84 -18.54
CA ASN A 357 5.16 19.17 -18.78
C ASN A 357 5.82 19.70 -17.50
N SER A 358 7.11 20.01 -17.57
CA SER A 358 7.91 20.44 -16.41
C SER A 358 7.48 21.78 -15.78
N THR A 359 6.59 22.53 -16.42
CA THR A 359 6.03 23.77 -15.86
C THR A 359 4.72 23.51 -15.11
N THR A 360 3.93 22.54 -15.55
CA THR A 360 2.60 22.22 -15.01
C THR A 360 2.62 21.10 -13.98
N VAL A 361 3.62 20.21 -14.05
CA VAL A 361 3.87 19.12 -13.10
C VAL A 361 5.31 19.19 -12.62
N LYS A 362 5.49 19.43 -11.32
CA LYS A 362 6.79 19.66 -10.68
C LYS A 362 7.01 18.65 -9.57
N MET A 363 8.26 18.18 -9.42
CA MET A 363 8.67 17.31 -8.33
C MET A 363 9.73 18.02 -7.47
N PHE A 364 9.62 17.91 -6.15
CA PHE A 364 10.51 18.54 -5.18
C PHE A 364 11.13 17.50 -4.27
N ASP A 365 12.44 17.58 -4.04
CA ASP A 365 13.15 16.90 -2.96
C ASP A 365 12.98 17.72 -1.67
N LEU A 366 12.43 17.08 -0.64
CA LEU A 366 12.12 17.73 0.65
C LEU A 366 13.19 17.46 1.71
N THR A 367 14.16 16.59 1.42
CA THR A 367 15.15 16.13 2.40
C THR A 367 16.53 16.71 2.14
N HIS A 368 16.94 16.80 0.87
CA HIS A 368 18.31 17.12 0.48
C HIS A 368 18.43 18.52 -0.13
N ALA A 369 19.53 19.20 0.21
CA ALA A 369 19.97 20.42 -0.45
C ALA A 369 20.76 20.08 -1.73
N ASN A 370 20.07 19.80 -2.82
CA ASN A 370 20.64 19.38 -4.11
C ASN A 370 19.61 19.65 -5.23
N PRO A 371 19.93 20.12 -6.47
CA PRO A 371 21.22 20.44 -7.12
C PRO A 371 21.93 21.69 -6.55
N PRO A 372 23.15 22.06 -7.03
CA PRO A 372 23.91 23.23 -6.52
C PRO A 372 23.15 24.57 -6.51
N SER A 373 22.09 24.69 -7.30
CA SER A 373 21.17 25.85 -7.30
C SER A 373 20.21 25.89 -6.10
N CYS A 374 20.19 24.85 -5.26
CA CYS A 374 19.34 24.72 -4.10
C CYS A 374 20.18 24.41 -2.85
N THR A 375 20.33 25.40 -1.98
CA THR A 375 21.15 25.30 -0.76
C THR A 375 20.35 24.81 0.46
N ALA A 376 19.02 24.74 0.36
CA ALA A 376 18.14 24.21 1.40
C ALA A 376 16.82 23.69 0.77
N PRO A 377 16.29 22.53 1.22
CA PRO A 377 15.02 22.03 0.74
C PRO A 377 13.85 22.97 1.11
N PRO A 378 12.74 22.97 0.34
CA PRO A 378 12.45 22.06 -0.77
C PRO A 378 13.16 22.46 -2.08
N CYS A 379 13.82 21.49 -2.71
CA CYS A 379 14.56 21.68 -3.95
C CYS A 379 13.79 21.13 -5.14
N LEU A 380 13.57 21.96 -6.17
CA LEU A 380 12.98 21.47 -7.42
C LEU A 380 13.91 20.43 -8.05
N VAL A 381 13.40 19.22 -8.27
CA VAL A 381 14.12 18.17 -8.96
C VAL A 381 14.27 18.58 -10.41
N ASN A 382 15.48 18.39 -10.96
CA ASN A 382 15.75 18.72 -12.35
C ASN A 382 14.85 17.87 -13.27
N PRO A 383 13.96 18.48 -14.07
CA PRO A 383 13.05 17.73 -14.94
C PRO A 383 13.75 16.93 -16.05
N SER A 384 15.06 17.13 -16.27
CA SER A 384 15.84 16.30 -17.20
C SER A 384 16.26 14.94 -16.61
N THR A 385 16.04 14.69 -15.31
CA THR A 385 16.44 13.44 -14.65
C THR A 385 15.32 12.40 -14.57
N TYR A 386 14.12 12.74 -15.04
CA TYR A 386 12.95 11.86 -15.14
C TYR A 386 12.14 12.20 -16.39
N ILE A 387 11.32 11.28 -16.87
CA ILE A 387 10.42 11.53 -17.99
C ILE A 387 9.10 12.10 -17.46
N THR A 388 8.62 13.16 -18.07
CA THR A 388 7.26 13.69 -17.83
C THR A 388 6.35 13.17 -18.93
N GLU A 389 5.24 12.55 -18.54
CA GLU A 389 4.23 11.95 -19.41
C GLU A 389 4.78 10.96 -20.46
N PRO A 390 5.29 9.79 -20.02
CA PRO A 390 5.74 8.72 -20.91
C PRO A 390 4.68 8.30 -21.94
N VAL A 391 5.11 7.89 -23.14
CA VAL A 391 4.18 7.51 -24.22
C VAL A 391 3.31 6.30 -23.87
N GLU A 392 3.74 5.47 -22.91
CA GLU A 392 3.01 4.29 -22.43
C GLU A 392 1.67 4.64 -21.77
N VAL A 393 1.55 5.83 -21.20
CA VAL A 393 0.31 6.27 -20.54
C VAL A 393 -0.56 7.13 -21.46
N THR A 394 -0.04 7.56 -22.60
CA THR A 394 -0.74 8.43 -23.56
C THR A 394 -1.29 7.63 -24.74
N GLN A 395 -2.57 7.83 -25.05
CA GLN A 395 -3.21 7.31 -26.24
C GLN A 395 -3.85 8.45 -27.04
N SER A 396 -3.43 8.61 -28.30
CA SER A 396 -3.96 9.65 -29.21
C SER A 396 -3.88 11.08 -28.64
N GLY A 397 -2.82 11.39 -27.89
CA GLY A 397 -2.61 12.71 -27.26
C GLY A 397 -3.45 12.95 -26.00
N LEU A 398 -4.19 11.95 -25.54
CA LEU A 398 -4.96 11.98 -24.29
C LEU A 398 -4.40 10.96 -23.31
N SER A 399 -4.53 11.24 -22.02
CA SER A 399 -4.06 10.37 -20.95
C SER A 399 -5.09 10.27 -19.82
N PRO A 400 -5.33 9.08 -19.23
CA PRO A 400 -6.17 8.92 -18.05
C PRO A 400 -5.42 9.18 -16.73
N VAL A 401 -4.11 9.47 -16.80
CA VAL A 401 -3.24 9.55 -15.64
C VAL A 401 -2.08 10.52 -15.91
N ILE A 402 -1.77 11.41 -14.99
CA ILE A 402 -0.53 12.18 -15.07
C ILE A 402 0.61 11.29 -14.56
N ALA A 403 1.67 11.13 -15.35
CA ALA A 403 2.76 10.22 -15.02
C ALA A 403 4.14 10.88 -15.03
N LEU A 404 4.95 10.62 -14.00
CA LEU A 404 6.39 10.86 -13.99
C LEU A 404 7.13 9.53 -13.87
N GLN A 405 8.18 9.33 -14.67
CA GLN A 405 8.96 8.10 -14.65
C GLN A 405 10.45 8.39 -14.39
N PRO A 406 10.94 8.15 -13.16
CA PRO A 406 12.36 8.06 -12.86
C PRO A 406 12.98 6.80 -13.48
N ALA A 407 14.27 6.84 -13.82
CA ALA A 407 15.04 5.68 -14.30
C ALA A 407 14.36 4.81 -15.39
N GLY A 408 13.54 5.40 -16.28
CA GLY A 408 12.73 4.66 -17.24
C GLY A 408 13.26 4.72 -18.66
N ALA A 409 13.16 3.60 -19.37
CA ALA A 409 13.10 3.59 -20.83
C ALA A 409 11.63 3.61 -21.24
N THR A 410 11.35 4.24 -22.37
CA THR A 410 10.01 4.22 -22.97
C THR A 410 10.12 3.65 -24.37
N ALA A 411 9.01 3.17 -24.93
CA ALA A 411 8.91 2.80 -26.33
C ALA A 411 9.23 4.00 -27.25
N GLY A 412 8.97 5.23 -26.79
CA GLY A 412 9.26 6.47 -27.51
C GLY A 412 10.74 6.91 -27.43
N ASP A 413 11.43 6.52 -26.37
CA ASP A 413 12.87 6.74 -26.17
C ASP A 413 13.51 5.58 -25.39
N PRO A 414 13.98 4.52 -26.08
CA PRO A 414 14.66 3.40 -25.46
C PRO A 414 15.98 3.77 -24.78
N SER A 415 16.56 4.93 -25.12
CA SER A 415 17.84 5.39 -24.54
C SER A 415 17.68 6.06 -23.17
N SER A 416 16.44 6.36 -22.76
CA SER A 416 16.14 7.14 -21.55
C SER A 416 16.61 6.49 -20.23
N VAL A 417 16.80 5.16 -20.14
CA VAL A 417 17.43 4.53 -18.94
C VAL A 417 18.86 5.02 -18.69
N VAL A 418 19.56 5.50 -19.72
CA VAL A 418 20.92 6.03 -19.60
C VAL A 418 20.92 7.52 -19.21
N LEU A 419 19.82 8.22 -19.52
CA LEU A 419 19.68 9.66 -19.27
C LEU A 419 19.01 9.97 -17.92
N THR A 420 17.97 9.23 -17.59
CA THR A 420 17.25 9.36 -16.33
C THR A 420 17.93 8.56 -15.24
N ARG A 421 17.69 8.93 -13.97
CA ARG A 421 18.32 8.27 -12.82
C ARG A 421 17.24 7.80 -11.84
N PRO A 422 17.53 6.78 -11.02
CA PRO A 422 16.70 6.51 -9.86
C PRO A 422 16.63 7.75 -8.97
N LEU A 423 15.48 7.93 -8.31
CA LEU A 423 15.35 8.88 -7.21
C LEU A 423 16.35 8.52 -6.10
N GLN A 424 16.70 9.50 -5.28
CA GLN A 424 17.50 9.23 -4.08
C GLN A 424 16.69 8.31 -3.15
N ASP A 425 17.37 7.37 -2.50
CA ASP A 425 16.74 6.45 -1.54
C ASP A 425 16.52 7.17 -0.19
N ASN A 426 15.61 6.67 0.66
CA ASN A 426 15.28 7.28 1.96
C ASN A 426 15.03 8.81 1.90
N THR A 427 14.27 9.26 0.90
CA THR A 427 14.07 10.68 0.59
C THR A 427 12.58 11.00 0.52
N ASP A 428 12.16 12.10 1.17
CA ASP A 428 10.82 12.64 1.01
C ASP A 428 10.74 13.50 -0.26
N TYR A 429 9.74 13.24 -1.09
CA TYR A 429 9.43 14.01 -2.28
C TYR A 429 8.02 14.61 -2.21
N ALA A 430 7.81 15.74 -2.87
CA ALA A 430 6.48 16.26 -3.19
C ALA A 430 6.28 16.32 -4.70
N VAL A 431 5.05 16.04 -5.14
CA VAL A 431 4.60 16.28 -6.52
C VAL A 431 3.55 17.37 -6.46
N VAL A 432 3.68 18.36 -7.34
CA VAL A 432 2.74 19.46 -7.49
C VAL A 432 2.22 19.47 -8.92
N ILE A 433 0.90 19.34 -9.05
CA ILE A 433 0.15 19.38 -10.30
C ILE A 433 -0.68 20.65 -10.29
N THR A 434 -0.51 21.46 -11.33
CA THR A 434 -1.19 22.75 -11.47
C THR A 434 -2.44 22.65 -12.36
N ASP A 435 -3.27 23.69 -12.31
CA ASP A 435 -4.42 23.88 -13.19
C ASP A 435 -4.04 24.17 -14.66
N GLY A 436 -2.74 24.34 -14.96
CA GLY A 436 -2.22 24.40 -16.33
C GLY A 436 -2.26 23.06 -17.08
N VAL A 437 -2.52 21.95 -16.39
CA VAL A 437 -2.92 20.70 -17.05
C VAL A 437 -4.39 20.83 -17.45
N HIS A 438 -4.71 20.49 -18.71
CA HIS A 438 -6.06 20.61 -19.23
C HIS A 438 -6.71 19.25 -19.50
N ASP A 439 -8.02 19.17 -19.32
CA ASP A 439 -8.82 18.02 -19.73
C ASP A 439 -9.01 17.93 -21.24
N LYS A 440 -9.58 16.81 -21.71
CA LYS A 440 -9.87 16.55 -23.13
C LYS A 440 -10.77 17.61 -23.80
N THR A 441 -11.44 18.46 -23.02
CA THR A 441 -12.28 19.57 -23.49
C THR A 441 -11.55 20.92 -23.48
N GLY A 442 -10.29 20.94 -23.03
CA GLY A 442 -9.44 22.12 -22.93
C GLY A 442 -9.62 22.91 -21.64
N LYS A 443 -10.34 22.40 -20.64
CA LYS A 443 -10.53 23.09 -19.35
C LYS A 443 -9.42 22.73 -18.37
N ALA A 444 -9.00 23.70 -17.58
CA ALA A 444 -8.05 23.54 -16.49
C ALA A 444 -8.51 22.48 -15.47
N LEU A 445 -7.54 21.77 -14.89
CA LEU A 445 -7.81 20.92 -13.73
C LEU A 445 -8.31 21.75 -12.55
N VAL A 446 -9.22 21.17 -11.77
CA VAL A 446 -9.73 21.76 -10.54
C VAL A 446 -9.29 20.94 -9.32
N PRO A 447 -9.14 21.57 -8.14
CA PRO A 447 -8.80 20.84 -6.93
C PRO A 447 -10.01 20.06 -6.38
N GLY A 448 -9.80 18.77 -6.16
CA GLY A 448 -10.75 17.90 -5.44
C GLY A 448 -10.78 18.18 -3.93
N THR A 449 -11.65 17.49 -3.21
CA THR A 449 -11.88 17.66 -1.77
C THR A 449 -10.60 17.49 -0.97
N VAL A 450 -9.86 16.40 -1.19
CA VAL A 450 -8.62 16.14 -0.45
C VAL A 450 -7.51 17.13 -0.83
N ALA A 451 -7.43 17.54 -2.10
CA ALA A 451 -6.49 18.57 -2.54
C ALA A 451 -6.72 19.92 -1.84
N LYS A 452 -7.98 20.26 -1.51
CA LYS A 452 -8.30 21.45 -0.71
C LYS A 452 -7.94 21.28 0.76
N ILE A 453 -8.22 20.12 1.35
CA ILE A 453 -7.87 19.81 2.74
C ILE A 453 -6.35 19.95 2.96
N LEU A 454 -5.54 19.44 2.03
CA LEU A 454 -4.07 19.56 2.05
C LEU A 454 -3.56 21.00 1.88
N GLN A 455 -4.45 21.95 1.57
CA GLN A 455 -4.15 23.37 1.48
C GLN A 455 -4.76 24.19 2.62
N PHE A 456 -5.38 23.57 3.63
CA PHE A 456 -5.91 24.30 4.79
C PHE A 456 -4.79 24.94 5.60
N ASN A 457 -5.10 26.10 6.19
CA ASN A 457 -4.20 26.76 7.13
C ASN A 457 -4.37 26.21 8.54
N ASN A 458 -5.57 25.71 8.87
CA ASN A 458 -5.87 25.09 10.15
C ASN A 458 -5.48 23.59 10.16
N PRO A 459 -4.93 23.06 11.26
CA PRO A 459 -4.60 21.64 11.37
C PRO A 459 -5.83 20.75 11.26
N VAL A 460 -5.72 19.66 10.50
CA VAL A 460 -6.82 18.69 10.30
C VAL A 460 -6.83 17.57 11.36
N ALA A 461 -5.75 17.46 12.12
CA ALA A 461 -5.66 16.69 13.36
C ALA A 461 -5.02 17.57 14.44
N ASP A 462 -5.42 17.39 15.70
CA ASP A 462 -4.79 18.06 16.84
C ASP A 462 -3.45 17.41 17.23
N ALA A 463 -2.77 17.98 18.22
CA ALA A 463 -1.48 17.46 18.71
C ALA A 463 -1.55 16.04 19.29
N ASN A 464 -2.74 15.55 19.65
CA ASN A 464 -2.97 14.20 20.14
C ASN A 464 -3.38 13.23 19.01
N GLY A 465 -3.44 13.70 17.76
CA GLY A 465 -3.90 12.92 16.61
C GLY A 465 -5.42 12.81 16.51
N THR A 466 -6.18 13.64 17.24
CA THR A 466 -7.65 13.65 17.15
C THR A 466 -8.09 14.42 15.92
N SER A 467 -8.92 13.80 15.09
CA SER A 467 -9.46 14.40 13.88
C SER A 467 -10.22 15.69 14.20
N GLN A 468 -9.92 16.74 13.42
CA GLN A 468 -10.65 18.02 13.44
C GLN A 468 -11.69 18.10 12.32
N LEU A 469 -11.87 17.02 11.56
CA LEU A 469 -12.81 16.91 10.45
C LEU A 469 -13.85 15.82 10.74
N ALA A 470 -15.13 16.18 10.69
CA ALA A 470 -16.21 15.23 10.90
C ALA A 470 -16.23 14.17 9.79
N GLY A 471 -16.40 12.90 10.16
CA GLY A 471 -16.45 11.77 9.22
C GLY A 471 -15.08 11.26 8.78
N ILE A 472 -13.97 11.84 9.27
CA ILE A 472 -12.61 11.35 9.04
C ILE A 472 -12.07 10.82 10.37
N ASP A 473 -11.59 9.58 10.37
CA ASP A 473 -11.00 8.96 11.56
C ASP A 473 -9.64 9.59 11.93
N ASN A 474 -9.23 9.40 13.18
CA ASN A 474 -7.99 9.96 13.73
C ASN A 474 -6.73 9.56 12.95
N ALA A 475 -6.65 8.33 12.43
CA ALA A 475 -5.47 7.86 11.71
C ALA A 475 -5.38 8.53 10.34
N THR A 476 -6.49 8.57 9.60
CA THR A 476 -6.57 9.27 8.31
C THR A 476 -6.30 10.78 8.46
N ALA A 477 -6.90 11.42 9.47
CA ALA A 477 -6.67 12.84 9.75
C ALA A 477 -5.20 13.13 10.10
N SER A 478 -4.57 12.27 10.91
CA SER A 478 -3.14 12.40 11.25
C SER A 478 -2.24 12.23 10.02
N GLY A 479 -2.56 11.31 9.11
CA GLY A 479 -1.85 11.14 7.83
C GLY A 479 -1.99 12.36 6.91
N LEU A 480 -3.21 12.91 6.79
CA LEU A 480 -3.47 14.14 6.03
C LEU A 480 -2.72 15.33 6.63
N GLU A 481 -2.70 15.47 7.96
CA GLU A 481 -1.99 16.56 8.64
C GLU A 481 -0.48 16.46 8.43
N ALA A 482 0.10 15.26 8.53
CA ALA A 482 1.52 15.05 8.28
C ALA A 482 1.90 15.41 6.83
N MET A 483 1.09 15.01 5.85
CA MET A 483 1.30 15.39 4.45
C MET A 483 1.15 16.91 4.24
N ARG A 484 0.10 17.52 4.82
CA ARG A 484 -0.14 18.97 4.76
C ARG A 484 1.06 19.76 5.30
N GLN A 485 1.64 19.31 6.41
CA GLN A 485 2.82 19.93 7.01
C GLN A 485 4.06 19.82 6.10
N LYS A 486 4.30 18.66 5.46
CA LYS A 486 5.39 18.50 4.48
C LYS A 486 5.19 19.38 3.22
N LEU A 487 3.95 19.59 2.80
CA LEU A 487 3.62 20.45 1.64
C LEU A 487 3.74 21.95 1.93
N GLY A 488 3.58 22.38 3.18
CA GLY A 488 3.63 23.80 3.58
C GLY A 488 4.85 24.57 3.05
N PRO A 489 6.09 24.08 3.27
CA PRO A 489 7.30 24.68 2.71
C PRO A 489 7.33 24.74 1.18
N VAL A 490 6.79 23.74 0.48
CA VAL A 490 6.72 23.71 -0.99
C VAL A 490 5.79 24.81 -1.49
N LEU A 491 4.58 24.90 -0.92
CA LEU A 491 3.55 25.86 -1.31
C LEU A 491 3.88 27.31 -0.93
N SER A 492 4.87 27.54 -0.06
CA SER A 492 5.35 28.86 0.35
C SER A 492 6.71 29.24 -0.27
N SER A 493 7.32 28.34 -1.06
CA SER A 493 8.68 28.53 -1.61
C SER A 493 8.78 29.60 -2.70
N GLY A 494 7.67 30.08 -3.26
CA GLY A 494 7.62 30.94 -4.45
C GLY A 494 7.93 30.22 -5.77
N GLN A 495 8.25 28.92 -5.74
CA GLN A 495 8.50 28.10 -6.93
C GLN A 495 7.21 27.56 -7.57
N VAL A 496 6.09 27.70 -6.86
CA VAL A 496 4.73 27.31 -7.26
C VAL A 496 3.80 28.47 -6.86
N ASP A 497 2.85 28.79 -7.73
CA ASP A 497 1.72 29.64 -7.34
C ASP A 497 0.64 28.79 -6.66
N ARG A 498 0.43 29.00 -5.36
CA ARG A 498 -0.51 28.23 -4.55
C ARG A 498 -1.96 28.33 -5.07
N SER A 499 -2.37 29.44 -5.70
CA SER A 499 -3.74 29.53 -6.24
C SER A 499 -3.98 28.70 -7.49
N HIS A 500 -2.92 28.21 -8.13
CA HIS A 500 -2.96 27.39 -9.33
C HIS A 500 -2.70 25.91 -9.05
N VAL A 501 -2.67 25.47 -7.78
CA VAL A 501 -2.44 24.06 -7.43
C VAL A 501 -3.74 23.28 -7.50
N ALA A 502 -3.81 22.34 -8.46
CA ALA A 502 -4.91 21.39 -8.59
C ALA A 502 -4.75 20.19 -7.66
N MET A 503 -3.52 19.69 -7.49
CA MET A 503 -3.21 18.63 -6.52
C MET A 503 -1.74 18.73 -6.08
N ALA A 504 -1.48 18.47 -4.81
CA ALA A 504 -0.13 18.23 -4.32
C ALA A 504 -0.14 17.08 -3.32
N PHE A 505 0.87 16.22 -3.37
CA PHE A 505 1.02 15.09 -2.45
C PHE A 505 2.49 14.80 -2.21
N THR A 506 2.77 14.11 -1.10
CA THR A 506 4.12 13.65 -0.77
C THR A 506 4.22 12.14 -0.83
N PHE A 507 5.45 11.65 -1.02
CA PHE A 507 5.81 10.25 -0.85
C PHE A 507 7.26 10.15 -0.39
N HIS A 508 7.63 8.98 0.11
CA HIS A 508 9.00 8.69 0.54
C HIS A 508 9.56 7.49 -0.22
N THR A 509 10.82 7.55 -0.62
CA THR A 509 11.51 6.41 -1.26
C THR A 509 12.09 5.44 -0.24
N GLN A 510 12.11 4.15 -0.56
CA GLN A 510 12.67 3.09 0.31
C GLN A 510 14.14 3.35 0.65
N THR A 511 14.61 2.83 1.78
CA THR A 511 16.04 2.74 2.07
C THR A 511 16.67 1.55 1.34
N ILE A 512 17.68 1.79 0.50
CA ILE A 512 18.30 0.75 -0.33
C ILE A 512 19.81 0.66 -0.07
N LEU A 513 20.53 1.78 -0.13
CA LEU A 513 21.99 1.82 -0.12
C LEU A 513 22.57 1.46 1.25
N ALA A 514 21.97 2.00 2.31
CA ALA A 514 22.39 1.70 3.68
C ALA A 514 22.18 0.21 4.02
N VAL A 515 21.06 -0.38 3.56
CA VAL A 515 20.77 -1.81 3.74
C VAL A 515 21.79 -2.67 2.98
N GLY A 516 22.08 -2.34 1.72
CA GLY A 516 23.12 -3.05 0.95
C GLY A 516 24.49 -2.99 1.62
N THR A 517 24.87 -1.83 2.15
CA THR A 517 26.14 -1.65 2.88
C THR A 517 26.19 -2.52 4.15
N GLN A 518 25.10 -2.57 4.92
CA GLN A 518 25.01 -3.43 6.12
C GLN A 518 25.12 -4.92 5.79
N LEU A 519 24.47 -5.37 4.71
CA LEU A 519 24.56 -6.75 4.24
C LEU A 519 25.98 -7.11 3.80
N GLY A 520 26.65 -6.23 3.05
CA GLY A 520 28.04 -6.46 2.63
C GLY A 520 29.04 -6.45 3.80
N ALA A 521 28.75 -5.70 4.86
CA ALA A 521 29.56 -5.69 6.08
C ALA A 521 29.37 -6.95 6.94
N LEU A 522 28.24 -7.67 6.81
CA LEU A 522 27.89 -8.79 7.69
C LEU A 522 28.99 -9.87 7.77
N PRO A 523 29.59 -10.36 6.67
CA PRO A 523 30.67 -11.35 6.76
C PRO A 523 31.87 -10.87 7.57
N TYR A 524 32.16 -9.57 7.54
CA TYR A 524 33.31 -8.97 8.24
C TYR A 524 33.08 -8.80 9.75
N THR A 525 31.84 -8.91 10.23
CA THR A 525 31.55 -8.92 11.68
C THR A 525 31.73 -10.30 12.31
N GLN A 526 31.88 -11.35 11.49
CA GLN A 526 32.04 -12.73 11.95
C GLN A 526 33.51 -13.03 12.30
N PRO A 527 33.78 -14.02 13.19
CA PRO A 527 35.15 -14.39 13.56
C PRO A 527 36.00 -14.74 12.33
N ALA A 528 37.27 -14.32 12.29
CA ALA A 528 38.16 -14.55 11.14
C ALA A 528 38.27 -16.03 10.73
N ALA A 529 38.15 -16.96 11.69
CA ALA A 529 38.16 -18.40 11.44
C ALA A 529 36.99 -18.90 10.57
N THR A 530 35.99 -18.06 10.27
CA THR A 530 34.88 -18.38 9.35
C THR A 530 35.17 -18.01 7.90
N ALA A 531 36.28 -17.31 7.62
CA ALA A 531 36.74 -17.01 6.26
C ALA A 531 37.55 -18.19 5.69
N THR A 532 36.97 -19.40 5.70
CA THR A 532 37.67 -20.62 5.29
C THR A 532 37.54 -20.86 3.80
N VAL A 533 38.65 -21.25 3.18
CA VAL A 533 38.70 -21.77 1.81
C VAL A 533 38.97 -23.27 1.88
N GLY A 534 38.17 -24.06 1.17
CA GLY A 534 38.31 -25.50 1.08
C GLY A 534 39.55 -25.94 0.29
N PRO A 535 39.87 -27.25 0.28
CA PRO A 535 40.93 -27.78 -0.56
C PRO A 535 40.64 -27.53 -2.04
N LEU A 536 41.71 -27.45 -2.86
CA LEU A 536 41.57 -27.42 -4.31
C LEU A 536 41.06 -28.78 -4.81
N THR A 537 39.99 -28.79 -5.61
CA THR A 537 39.28 -30.03 -5.98
C THR A 537 39.66 -30.56 -7.35
N ASN A 538 40.32 -29.77 -8.21
CA ASN A 538 40.77 -30.17 -9.54
C ASN A 538 42.27 -30.53 -9.59
N THR A 539 42.87 -30.91 -8.46
CA THR A 539 44.28 -31.35 -8.39
C THR A 539 44.50 -32.67 -9.16
N PRO A 540 45.58 -32.83 -9.96
CA PRO A 540 46.67 -31.88 -10.22
C PRO A 540 46.50 -31.01 -11.48
N ASP A 541 45.37 -31.11 -12.19
CA ASP A 541 45.16 -30.48 -13.50
C ASP A 541 44.35 -29.19 -13.40
N PHE A 542 45.08 -28.09 -13.26
CA PHE A 542 44.53 -26.73 -13.17
C PHE A 542 44.45 -26.03 -14.52
N THR A 543 44.59 -26.73 -15.65
CA THR A 543 44.70 -26.03 -16.94
C THR A 543 43.37 -25.46 -17.41
N ALA A 544 43.41 -24.35 -18.13
CA ALA A 544 42.22 -23.78 -18.76
C ALA A 544 41.56 -24.75 -19.76
N ALA A 545 42.34 -25.63 -20.42
CA ALA A 545 41.80 -26.64 -21.32
C ALA A 545 40.90 -27.65 -20.59
N THR A 546 41.35 -28.13 -19.43
CA THR A 546 40.59 -29.08 -18.62
C THR A 546 39.32 -28.45 -18.04
N ALA A 547 39.40 -27.20 -17.58
CA ALA A 547 38.21 -26.46 -17.17
C ALA A 547 37.22 -26.26 -18.33
N PHE A 548 37.70 -25.90 -19.53
CA PHE A 548 36.86 -25.70 -20.70
C PHE A 548 36.14 -27.00 -21.10
N ALA A 549 36.84 -28.14 -21.08
CA ALA A 549 36.21 -29.43 -21.35
C ALA A 549 35.15 -29.79 -20.29
N LYS A 550 35.49 -29.60 -19.00
CA LYS A 550 34.60 -29.90 -17.87
C LYS A 550 33.29 -29.11 -17.91
N TYR A 551 33.35 -27.81 -18.20
CA TYR A 551 32.18 -26.91 -18.22
C TYR A 551 31.57 -26.72 -19.62
N GLY A 552 32.15 -27.35 -20.65
CA GLY A 552 31.67 -27.26 -22.02
C GLY A 552 31.79 -25.85 -22.62
N VAL A 553 32.99 -25.25 -22.51
CA VAL A 553 33.35 -24.00 -23.17
C VAL A 553 34.05 -24.34 -24.48
N ASP A 554 33.59 -23.76 -25.59
CA ASP A 554 34.15 -24.01 -26.91
C ASP A 554 35.47 -23.22 -27.10
N PRO A 555 36.62 -23.90 -27.15
CA PRO A 555 37.92 -23.23 -27.26
C PRO A 555 38.18 -22.64 -28.65
N ALA A 556 37.35 -22.94 -29.66
CA ALA A 556 37.47 -22.35 -30.99
C ALA A 556 36.96 -20.90 -31.04
N VAL A 557 36.08 -20.53 -30.11
CA VAL A 557 35.46 -19.18 -30.05
C VAL A 557 35.79 -18.42 -28.77
N VAL A 558 36.13 -19.11 -27.68
CA VAL A 558 36.56 -18.49 -26.42
C VAL A 558 38.08 -18.62 -26.27
N PRO A 559 38.85 -17.52 -26.29
CA PRO A 559 40.29 -17.55 -26.04
C PRO A 559 40.62 -17.99 -24.62
N LYS A 560 41.76 -18.66 -24.44
CA LYS A 560 42.23 -19.15 -23.12
C LYS A 560 43.75 -19.05 -22.91
N THR A 561 44.47 -18.42 -23.83
CA THR A 561 45.95 -18.39 -23.85
C THR A 561 46.55 -17.57 -22.71
N GLU A 562 45.80 -16.60 -22.20
CA GLU A 562 46.25 -15.70 -21.13
C GLU A 562 45.83 -16.17 -19.74
N ILE A 563 45.10 -17.30 -19.65
CA ILE A 563 44.72 -17.93 -18.39
C ILE A 563 45.85 -18.88 -17.99
N ASN A 564 46.52 -18.59 -16.87
CA ASN A 564 47.61 -19.42 -16.36
C ASN A 564 47.07 -20.74 -15.78
N GLU A 565 46.07 -20.64 -14.90
CA GLU A 565 45.36 -21.78 -14.36
C GLU A 565 43.91 -21.42 -13.98
N VAL A 566 43.08 -22.44 -13.87
CA VAL A 566 41.73 -22.39 -13.30
C VAL A 566 41.71 -23.28 -12.08
N LEU A 567 41.41 -22.71 -10.92
CA LEU A 567 41.29 -23.39 -9.64
C LEU A 567 39.81 -23.58 -9.30
N GLU A 568 39.50 -24.74 -8.72
CA GLU A 568 38.20 -25.02 -8.12
C GLU A 568 38.36 -25.24 -6.62
N THR A 569 37.53 -24.57 -5.84
CA THR A 569 37.51 -24.68 -4.37
C THR A 569 36.10 -24.44 -3.83
N THR A 570 35.95 -24.43 -2.52
CA THR A 570 34.72 -24.05 -1.83
C THR A 570 34.99 -22.97 -0.77
N ILE A 571 33.97 -22.19 -0.47
CA ILE A 571 33.92 -21.30 0.70
C ILE A 571 32.65 -21.59 1.49
N THR A 572 32.52 -21.06 2.71
CA THR A 572 31.25 -21.09 3.45
C THR A 572 30.72 -19.66 3.59
N THR A 573 29.47 -19.44 3.13
CA THR A 573 28.72 -18.19 3.29
C THR A 573 27.75 -18.23 4.46
N PHE A 574 27.17 -17.07 4.77
CA PHE A 574 26.16 -16.87 5.81
C PHE A 574 24.80 -16.70 5.14
N ASN A 575 24.08 -17.81 4.97
CA ASN A 575 22.75 -17.81 4.36
C ASN A 575 21.71 -17.28 5.36
N LEU A 576 21.09 -16.15 5.03
CA LEU A 576 20.02 -15.53 5.80
C LEU A 576 18.62 -15.94 5.33
N LEU A 577 18.50 -16.66 4.22
CA LEU A 577 17.21 -17.08 3.69
C LEU A 577 16.61 -18.19 4.55
N ASP A 578 15.40 -17.96 5.04
CA ASP A 578 14.64 -18.95 5.76
C ASP A 578 14.10 -20.02 4.79
N ASN A 579 14.34 -21.30 5.07
CA ASN A 579 13.97 -22.37 4.15
C ASN A 579 12.45 -22.56 3.99
N LEU A 580 11.64 -22.19 4.99
CA LEU A 580 10.20 -22.37 4.95
C LEU A 580 9.49 -21.24 4.20
N THR A 581 9.96 -20.02 4.36
CA THR A 581 9.33 -18.80 3.82
C THR A 581 10.07 -18.23 2.61
N GLY A 582 11.36 -18.53 2.48
CA GLY A 582 12.26 -18.00 1.46
C GLY A 582 12.69 -16.54 1.69
N ALA A 583 12.15 -15.86 2.70
CA ALA A 583 12.48 -14.49 3.06
C ALA A 583 13.74 -14.43 3.94
N PHE A 584 14.31 -13.24 4.10
CA PHE A 584 15.38 -13.03 5.06
C PHE A 584 14.93 -13.22 6.51
N ASN A 585 15.77 -13.91 7.28
CA ASN A 585 15.72 -13.88 8.73
C ASN A 585 16.27 -12.54 9.23
N PRO A 586 15.47 -11.72 9.94
CA PRO A 586 15.93 -10.41 10.42
C PRO A 586 16.96 -10.52 11.55
N ASP A 587 17.10 -11.68 12.18
CA ASP A 587 18.13 -11.95 13.18
C ASP A 587 19.38 -12.56 12.51
N PRO A 588 20.48 -11.79 12.33
CA PRO A 588 21.68 -12.29 11.67
C PRO A 588 22.36 -13.44 12.45
N THR A 589 22.04 -13.64 13.73
CA THR A 589 22.56 -14.78 14.51
C THR A 589 21.95 -16.11 14.07
N LYS A 590 20.86 -16.06 13.28
CA LYS A 590 20.20 -17.24 12.69
C LYS A 590 20.76 -17.60 11.31
N ALA A 591 21.77 -16.87 10.82
CA ALA A 591 22.42 -17.22 9.56
C ALA A 591 22.98 -18.65 9.62
N ALA A 592 22.71 -19.43 8.58
CA ALA A 592 23.23 -20.79 8.45
C ALA A 592 24.48 -20.79 7.55
N GLY A 593 25.46 -21.62 7.90
CA GLY A 593 26.61 -21.85 7.02
C GLY A 593 26.18 -22.60 5.75
N GLU A 594 26.47 -22.04 4.58
CA GLU A 594 26.20 -22.68 3.28
C GLU A 594 27.50 -22.80 2.47
N PRO A 595 27.89 -23.99 2.00
CA PRO A 595 29.07 -24.15 1.16
C PRO A 595 28.80 -23.66 -0.27
N LEU A 596 29.65 -22.77 -0.78
CA LEU A 596 29.62 -22.26 -2.15
C LEU A 596 30.80 -22.81 -2.94
N LYS A 597 30.57 -23.29 -4.16
CA LYS A 597 31.63 -23.63 -5.11
C LYS A 597 32.19 -22.36 -5.74
N VAL A 598 33.51 -22.27 -5.84
CA VAL A 598 34.23 -21.12 -6.39
C VAL A 598 35.06 -21.58 -7.58
N LEU A 599 35.02 -20.80 -8.66
CA LEU A 599 35.99 -20.86 -9.75
C LEU A 599 36.93 -19.65 -9.66
N VAL A 600 38.23 -19.89 -9.86
CA VAL A 600 39.27 -18.85 -9.84
C VAL A 600 40.13 -19.00 -11.09
N ALA A 601 40.13 -18.02 -11.98
CA ALA A 601 41.04 -17.96 -13.13
C ALA A 601 42.17 -17.00 -12.83
N THR A 602 43.42 -17.49 -12.84
CA THR A 602 44.57 -16.70 -12.45
C THR A 602 45.39 -16.19 -13.65
N PRO A 603 46.05 -15.03 -13.51
CA PRO A 603 47.00 -14.53 -14.48
C PRO A 603 48.35 -15.24 -14.37
N ALA A 604 49.16 -15.16 -15.42
CA ALA A 604 50.57 -15.52 -15.32
C ALA A 604 51.33 -14.48 -14.48
N LEU A 605 52.32 -14.88 -13.69
CA LEU A 605 53.10 -13.96 -12.84
C LEU A 605 53.70 -12.76 -13.62
N GLY A 606 54.06 -12.98 -14.88
CA GLY A 606 54.59 -11.94 -15.77
C GLY A 606 53.60 -10.82 -16.09
N THR A 607 52.29 -11.08 -16.07
CA THR A 607 51.26 -10.09 -16.38
C THR A 607 50.78 -9.30 -15.16
N VAL A 608 51.03 -9.80 -13.94
CA VAL A 608 50.77 -9.05 -12.71
C VAL A 608 51.79 -7.92 -12.60
N ALA A 609 51.33 -6.67 -12.57
CA ALA A 609 52.21 -5.50 -12.64
C ALA A 609 52.69 -4.99 -11.26
N ALA A 610 51.80 -4.99 -10.26
CA ALA A 610 52.06 -4.36 -8.97
C ALA A 610 52.78 -5.29 -8.00
N ASN A 611 53.75 -4.74 -7.25
CA ASN A 611 54.31 -5.41 -6.08
C ASN A 611 53.42 -5.15 -4.86
N CYS A 612 53.25 -6.15 -4.00
CA CYS A 612 52.53 -5.97 -2.75
C CYS A 612 53.34 -5.13 -1.76
N ALA A 613 52.67 -4.17 -1.12
CA ALA A 613 53.21 -3.43 0.03
C ALA A 613 52.97 -4.21 1.34
N LEU A 614 53.48 -5.44 1.42
CA LEU A 614 53.28 -6.34 2.58
C LEU A 614 54.55 -6.54 3.41
N PRO A 615 54.42 -6.77 4.73
CA PRO A 615 55.56 -7.12 5.58
C PRO A 615 56.13 -8.51 5.25
N ALA A 616 57.36 -8.76 5.67
CA ALA A 616 57.96 -10.09 5.60
C ALA A 616 57.11 -11.14 6.36
N PRO A 617 56.99 -12.39 5.88
CA PRO A 617 57.70 -12.99 4.74
C PRO A 617 57.02 -12.77 3.38
N LEU A 618 55.94 -11.98 3.31
CA LEU A 618 55.18 -11.73 2.08
C LEU A 618 55.77 -10.59 1.24
N ASN A 619 56.85 -9.97 1.72
CA ASN A 619 57.55 -8.90 1.01
C ASN A 619 58.23 -9.47 -0.26
N GLY A 620 57.86 -8.94 -1.42
CA GLY A 620 58.38 -9.40 -2.73
C GLY A 620 57.38 -10.21 -3.56
N LEU A 621 56.21 -10.55 -3.00
CA LEU A 621 55.10 -11.06 -3.80
C LEU A 621 54.44 -9.94 -4.61
N LYS A 622 53.91 -10.29 -5.78
CA LYS A 622 53.07 -9.40 -6.57
C LYS A 622 51.61 -9.41 -6.12
N CYS A 623 50.89 -8.33 -6.39
CA CYS A 623 49.48 -8.15 -6.01
C CYS A 623 48.60 -8.17 -7.26
N SER A 624 47.84 -9.24 -7.43
CA SER A 624 46.88 -9.41 -8.52
C SER A 624 45.54 -8.77 -8.14
N PRO A 625 45.07 -7.73 -8.83
CA PRO A 625 43.73 -7.19 -8.60
C PRO A 625 42.66 -8.25 -8.87
N VAL A 626 41.57 -8.21 -8.11
CA VAL A 626 40.51 -9.23 -8.16
C VAL A 626 39.31 -8.70 -8.91
N VAL A 627 38.77 -9.50 -9.83
CA VAL A 627 37.45 -9.28 -10.45
C VAL A 627 36.49 -10.34 -9.92
N VAL A 628 35.46 -9.92 -9.19
CA VAL A 628 34.31 -10.76 -8.87
C VAL A 628 33.39 -10.76 -10.10
N PHE A 629 33.29 -11.90 -10.77
CA PHE A 629 32.41 -12.10 -11.90
C PHE A 629 31.05 -12.63 -11.45
N ARG A 630 29.99 -11.94 -11.87
CA ARG A 630 28.60 -12.32 -11.63
C ARG A 630 27.93 -12.77 -12.92
N HIS A 631 27.39 -13.98 -12.92
CA HIS A 631 26.65 -14.51 -14.06
C HIS A 631 25.24 -13.88 -14.14
N GLY A 632 24.66 -13.80 -15.35
CA GLY A 632 23.26 -13.40 -15.53
C GLY A 632 22.29 -14.43 -14.94
N LEU A 633 21.03 -14.07 -14.76
CA LEU A 633 20.05 -14.88 -14.03
C LEU A 633 20.00 -16.33 -14.57
N GLY A 634 19.91 -16.56 -15.88
CA GLY A 634 19.84 -17.92 -16.45
C GLY A 634 21.18 -18.69 -16.49
N GLY A 635 22.24 -18.11 -15.94
CA GLY A 635 23.61 -18.60 -16.05
C GLY A 635 24.11 -19.34 -14.80
N GLY A 636 25.42 -19.42 -14.67
CA GLY A 636 26.13 -19.95 -13.51
C GLY A 636 27.59 -19.53 -13.52
N ARG A 637 28.32 -19.78 -12.44
CA ARG A 637 29.71 -19.35 -12.21
C ARG A 637 30.64 -19.63 -13.39
N ALA A 638 30.45 -20.74 -14.09
CA ALA A 638 31.28 -21.13 -15.24
C ALA A 638 31.18 -20.16 -16.43
N ASN A 639 30.16 -19.29 -16.50
CA ASN A 639 30.11 -18.21 -17.47
C ASN A 639 31.32 -17.28 -17.39
N MET A 640 32.00 -17.19 -16.22
CA MET A 640 33.24 -16.41 -16.07
C MET A 640 34.32 -16.81 -17.09
N LEU A 641 34.36 -18.09 -17.51
CA LEU A 641 35.37 -18.62 -18.41
C LEU A 641 35.33 -17.95 -19.78
N THR A 642 34.18 -17.39 -20.16
CA THR A 642 33.99 -16.65 -21.42
C THR A 642 34.70 -15.30 -21.46
N VAL A 643 35.00 -14.72 -20.30
CA VAL A 643 35.64 -13.39 -20.19
C VAL A 643 36.97 -13.42 -19.45
N ALA A 644 37.29 -14.53 -18.76
CA ALA A 644 38.47 -14.66 -17.92
C ALA A 644 39.78 -14.31 -18.64
N ASN A 645 39.95 -14.78 -19.88
CA ASN A 645 41.16 -14.53 -20.67
C ASN A 645 41.46 -13.03 -20.84
N THR A 646 40.45 -12.20 -21.04
CA THR A 646 40.61 -10.75 -21.22
C THR A 646 41.13 -10.09 -19.94
N PHE A 647 40.62 -10.50 -18.78
CA PHE A 647 41.02 -9.97 -17.49
C PHE A 647 42.41 -10.49 -17.06
N THR A 648 42.69 -11.78 -17.24
CA THR A 648 43.99 -12.38 -16.88
C THR A 648 45.14 -11.83 -17.74
N ALA A 649 44.87 -11.47 -19.01
CA ALA A 649 45.79 -10.74 -19.87
C ALA A 649 46.22 -9.37 -19.31
N LYS A 650 45.41 -8.79 -18.41
CA LYS A 650 45.66 -7.52 -17.72
C LYS A 650 46.17 -7.72 -16.30
N GLY A 651 46.50 -8.96 -15.92
CA GLY A 651 47.04 -9.29 -14.61
C GLY A 651 45.99 -9.39 -13.51
N PHE A 652 44.69 -9.44 -13.84
CA PHE A 652 43.63 -9.66 -12.87
C PHE A 652 43.41 -11.15 -12.59
N THR A 653 43.10 -11.48 -11.34
CA THR A 653 42.49 -12.76 -10.96
C THR A 653 40.98 -12.62 -11.03
N VAL A 654 40.31 -13.48 -11.80
CA VAL A 654 38.84 -13.48 -11.88
C VAL A 654 38.31 -14.59 -10.99
N VAL A 655 37.29 -14.28 -10.18
CA VAL A 655 36.63 -15.25 -9.30
C VAL A 655 35.13 -15.25 -9.54
N ALA A 656 34.48 -16.40 -9.44
CA ALA A 656 33.03 -16.49 -9.57
C ALA A 656 32.43 -17.56 -8.65
N ILE A 657 31.23 -17.25 -8.17
CA ILE A 657 30.32 -18.15 -7.45
C ILE A 657 28.96 -18.12 -8.14
N ASP A 658 28.08 -19.04 -7.75
CA ASP A 658 26.69 -18.96 -8.17
C ASP A 658 25.90 -18.05 -7.23
N ALA A 659 25.09 -17.16 -7.81
CA ALA A 659 24.12 -16.38 -7.07
C ALA A 659 23.13 -17.32 -6.36
N ALA A 660 22.56 -16.86 -5.24
CA ALA A 660 21.58 -17.64 -4.50
C ALA A 660 20.43 -18.08 -5.41
N LYS A 661 20.04 -19.37 -5.34
CA LYS A 661 18.99 -20.00 -6.17
C LYS A 661 19.30 -20.09 -7.67
N HIS A 662 20.56 -19.90 -8.06
CA HIS A 662 21.03 -20.05 -9.43
C HIS A 662 22.23 -20.99 -9.48
N GLY A 663 22.65 -21.39 -10.69
CA GLY A 663 23.79 -22.29 -10.87
C GLY A 663 23.62 -23.56 -10.02
N ASP A 664 24.68 -24.04 -9.37
CA ASP A 664 24.61 -25.25 -8.52
C ASP A 664 23.80 -25.05 -7.24
N ARG A 665 23.33 -23.82 -6.97
CA ARG A 665 22.44 -23.47 -5.85
C ARG A 665 20.98 -23.37 -6.29
N SER A 666 20.67 -23.72 -7.54
CA SER A 666 19.30 -23.75 -8.05
C SER A 666 18.42 -24.67 -7.21
N PHE A 667 17.12 -24.39 -7.19
CA PHE A 667 16.14 -25.38 -6.77
C PHE A 667 15.59 -26.12 -8.01
N CYS A 668 14.92 -27.24 -7.79
CA CYS A 668 14.13 -27.95 -8.80
C CYS A 668 12.68 -28.08 -8.33
N THR A 669 11.73 -28.17 -9.25
CA THR A 669 10.31 -28.26 -8.90
C THR A 669 10.05 -29.58 -8.20
N GLY A 670 9.69 -29.53 -6.91
CA GLY A 670 9.59 -30.71 -6.05
C GLY A 670 8.67 -31.78 -6.62
N ASN A 671 9.03 -33.05 -6.42
CA ASN A 671 8.26 -34.22 -6.81
C ASN A 671 8.04 -34.38 -8.33
N THR A 672 8.83 -33.69 -9.16
CA THR A 672 8.80 -33.82 -10.61
C THR A 672 10.15 -34.24 -11.17
N THR A 673 10.16 -34.94 -12.31
CA THR A 673 11.39 -35.37 -13.02
C THR A 673 11.75 -34.41 -14.15
N THR A 674 10.74 -33.81 -14.77
CA THR A 674 10.86 -32.83 -15.84
C THR A 674 9.84 -31.71 -15.64
N ILE A 675 10.11 -30.55 -16.24
CA ILE A 675 9.25 -29.37 -16.20
C ILE A 675 9.10 -28.76 -17.60
N SER A 676 8.19 -27.80 -17.72
CA SER A 676 8.15 -26.88 -18.86
C SER A 676 8.74 -25.54 -18.45
N PHE A 677 9.72 -25.05 -19.21
CA PHE A 677 10.42 -23.79 -18.92
C PHE A 677 10.73 -23.05 -20.23
N GLY A 678 10.45 -21.74 -20.28
CA GLY A 678 10.77 -20.90 -21.44
C GLY A 678 10.12 -21.36 -22.77
N GLY A 679 8.93 -21.97 -22.71
CA GLY A 679 8.25 -22.54 -23.87
C GLY A 679 8.78 -23.91 -24.34
N VAL A 680 9.78 -24.46 -23.63
CA VAL A 680 10.32 -25.80 -23.86
C VAL A 680 9.67 -26.78 -22.88
N ASN A 681 9.17 -27.90 -23.38
CA ASN A 681 8.55 -28.96 -22.56
C ASN A 681 9.56 -30.07 -22.24
N ASN A 682 9.31 -30.83 -21.17
CA ASN A 682 10.10 -31.98 -20.75
C ASN A 682 11.57 -31.64 -20.45
N VAL A 683 11.83 -30.44 -19.93
CA VAL A 683 13.16 -30.02 -19.47
C VAL A 683 13.56 -30.88 -18.28
N GLN A 684 14.62 -31.66 -18.43
CA GLN A 684 15.21 -32.45 -17.36
C GLN A 684 15.83 -31.54 -16.31
N GLN A 685 15.50 -31.76 -15.04
CA GLN A 685 15.99 -30.94 -13.91
C GLN A 685 17.19 -31.59 -13.22
N CYS A 686 17.09 -32.90 -12.98
CA CYS A 686 18.08 -33.70 -12.26
C CYS A 686 18.57 -34.87 -13.11
N GLY A 687 19.76 -35.38 -12.81
CA GLY A 687 20.43 -36.45 -13.55
C GLY A 687 21.32 -35.92 -14.68
N ASN A 688 21.92 -36.83 -15.47
CA ASN A 688 22.79 -36.45 -16.58
C ASN A 688 21.97 -36.24 -17.86
N LEU A 689 22.12 -35.06 -18.48
CA LEU A 689 21.40 -34.67 -19.70
C LEU A 689 21.80 -35.52 -20.92
N LEU A 690 23.10 -35.83 -21.07
CA LEU A 690 23.62 -36.63 -22.18
C LEU A 690 23.19 -38.10 -22.06
N ALA A 691 23.06 -38.60 -20.84
CA ALA A 691 22.55 -39.94 -20.58
C ALA A 691 21.02 -40.05 -20.74
N GLN A 692 20.31 -38.91 -20.90
CA GLN A 692 18.85 -38.85 -20.99
C GLN A 692 18.15 -39.61 -19.84
N ALA A 693 18.73 -39.51 -18.64
CA ALA A 693 18.29 -40.26 -17.46
C ALA A 693 17.74 -39.31 -16.38
N PRO A 694 16.52 -38.75 -16.58
CA PRO A 694 15.94 -37.81 -15.63
C PRO A 694 15.72 -38.46 -14.28
N GLN A 695 16.13 -37.77 -13.22
CA GLN A 695 15.93 -38.19 -11.83
C GLN A 695 14.86 -37.33 -11.15
N PRO A 696 14.15 -37.85 -10.12
CA PRO A 696 13.16 -37.07 -9.41
C PRO A 696 13.81 -35.96 -8.58
N CYS A 697 13.24 -34.76 -8.67
CA CYS A 697 13.51 -33.68 -7.73
C CYS A 697 12.87 -34.01 -6.37
N THR A 698 13.64 -33.91 -5.28
CA THR A 698 13.13 -34.21 -3.94
C THR A 698 12.89 -32.91 -3.16
N THR A 699 11.79 -32.83 -2.41
CA THR A 699 11.51 -31.71 -1.50
C THR A 699 11.08 -32.23 -0.14
N LEU A 700 11.57 -31.58 0.92
CA LEU A 700 11.13 -31.79 2.29
C LEU A 700 10.20 -30.67 2.77
N LEU A 701 9.91 -29.68 1.90
CA LEU A 701 9.07 -28.56 2.24
C LEU A 701 7.59 -28.97 2.16
N PRO A 702 6.74 -28.50 3.09
CA PRO A 702 5.31 -28.73 2.99
C PRO A 702 4.72 -28.00 1.78
N THR A 703 3.58 -28.47 1.29
CA THR A 703 2.78 -27.75 0.28
C THR A 703 2.47 -26.32 0.75
N GLY A 704 2.57 -25.33 -0.14
CA GLY A 704 2.41 -23.92 0.23
C GLY A 704 3.69 -23.25 0.76
N ALA A 705 4.75 -24.01 1.04
CA ALA A 705 6.01 -23.44 1.52
C ALA A 705 6.58 -22.43 0.52
N GLN A 706 7.15 -21.35 1.05
CA GLN A 706 7.66 -20.20 0.31
C GLN A 706 6.64 -19.55 -0.64
N GLY A 707 5.34 -19.81 -0.47
CA GLY A 707 4.26 -19.31 -1.34
C GLY A 707 4.09 -20.09 -2.64
N ASP A 708 4.76 -21.23 -2.80
CA ASP A 708 4.62 -22.11 -3.96
C ASP A 708 3.46 -23.08 -3.77
N GLY A 709 2.75 -23.41 -4.85
CA GLY A 709 1.53 -24.25 -4.82
C GLY A 709 1.78 -25.72 -4.44
N ALA A 710 1.26 -26.64 -5.25
CA ALA A 710 1.31 -28.08 -4.95
C ALA A 710 2.74 -28.65 -4.85
N ASN A 711 3.69 -28.07 -5.61
CA ASN A 711 5.06 -28.55 -5.75
C ASN A 711 6.05 -27.48 -5.27
N PRO A 712 6.37 -27.43 -3.97
CA PRO A 712 7.31 -26.46 -3.43
C PRO A 712 8.75 -26.71 -3.96
N PRO A 713 9.67 -25.76 -3.75
CA PRO A 713 11.06 -25.90 -4.16
C PRO A 713 11.71 -27.17 -3.58
N GLY A 714 12.53 -27.83 -4.38
CA GLY A 714 13.28 -29.03 -4.02
C GLY A 714 14.73 -28.97 -4.45
N THR A 715 15.45 -30.06 -4.23
CA THR A 715 16.87 -30.22 -4.63
C THR A 715 17.06 -31.53 -5.38
N CYS A 716 18.10 -31.59 -6.22
CA CYS A 716 18.42 -32.82 -6.93
C CYS A 716 19.14 -33.85 -6.05
N ALA A 717 19.56 -33.53 -4.82
CA ALA A 717 20.34 -34.44 -3.98
C ALA A 717 19.59 -35.77 -3.69
N PRO A 718 20.25 -36.94 -3.79
CA PRO A 718 21.69 -37.17 -4.06
C PRO A 718 22.10 -37.13 -5.55
N ALA A 719 21.16 -36.96 -6.48
CA ALA A 719 21.47 -36.72 -7.89
C ALA A 719 22.05 -35.32 -8.12
N GLN A 720 22.72 -35.13 -9.26
CA GLN A 720 23.20 -33.82 -9.71
C GLN A 720 22.13 -33.12 -10.53
N PHE A 721 22.25 -31.80 -10.71
CA PHE A 721 21.46 -31.11 -11.73
C PHE A 721 21.78 -31.62 -13.12
N ALA A 722 20.81 -31.55 -14.03
CA ALA A 722 21.10 -31.67 -15.45
C ALA A 722 21.80 -30.39 -15.91
N TYR A 723 22.99 -30.53 -16.47
CA TYR A 723 23.80 -29.40 -16.91
C TYR A 723 23.72 -29.20 -18.43
N LEU A 724 23.72 -27.93 -18.83
CA LEU A 724 24.04 -27.45 -20.17
C LEU A 724 25.52 -27.03 -20.22
N PRO A 725 26.19 -27.17 -21.36
CA PRO A 725 27.51 -26.61 -21.54
C PRO A 725 27.42 -25.08 -21.65
N VAL A 726 28.47 -24.37 -21.25
CA VAL A 726 28.56 -22.90 -21.37
C VAL A 726 28.38 -22.44 -22.82
N SER A 727 28.99 -23.16 -23.78
CA SER A 727 28.89 -22.87 -25.21
C SER A 727 27.84 -23.75 -25.87
N ARG A 728 26.90 -23.14 -26.60
CA ARG A 728 25.83 -23.86 -27.32
C ARG A 728 26.36 -24.87 -28.35
N THR A 729 27.50 -24.60 -28.97
CA THR A 729 28.17 -25.52 -29.91
C THR A 729 28.52 -26.86 -29.26
N CYS A 730 28.95 -26.84 -28.00
CA CYS A 730 29.25 -28.05 -27.23
C CYS A 730 27.99 -28.86 -26.88
N LEU A 731 26.79 -28.26 -26.88
CA LEU A 731 25.56 -29.03 -26.69
C LEU A 731 25.22 -29.84 -27.94
N ALA A 732 25.40 -29.23 -29.12
CA ALA A 732 25.17 -29.88 -30.40
C ALA A 732 26.20 -30.96 -30.71
N ASN A 733 27.45 -30.78 -30.25
CA ASN A 733 28.52 -31.76 -30.39
C ASN A 733 29.39 -31.82 -29.11
N PRO A 734 28.98 -32.57 -28.07
CA PRO A 734 29.72 -32.65 -26.80
C PRO A 734 31.18 -33.09 -26.97
N ALA A 735 31.43 -33.99 -27.93
CA ALA A 735 32.76 -34.50 -28.22
C ALA A 735 33.72 -33.43 -28.75
N SER A 736 33.24 -32.40 -29.47
CA SER A 736 34.13 -31.34 -30.00
C SER A 736 34.73 -30.47 -28.91
N CYS A 737 34.12 -30.45 -27.72
CA CYS A 737 34.61 -29.71 -26.58
C CYS A 737 35.13 -30.62 -25.45
N GLY A 738 35.03 -31.95 -25.59
CA GLY A 738 35.35 -32.89 -24.50
C GLY A 738 34.38 -32.85 -23.31
N TRP A 739 33.16 -32.34 -23.51
CA TRP A 739 32.17 -32.16 -22.46
C TRP A 739 31.39 -33.45 -22.18
N THR A 740 31.31 -33.85 -20.90
CA THR A 740 30.72 -35.13 -20.46
C THR A 740 29.33 -35.00 -19.82
N GLY A 741 28.80 -33.78 -19.71
CA GLY A 741 27.48 -33.55 -19.10
C GLY A 741 27.44 -33.61 -17.57
N THR A 742 28.60 -33.72 -16.91
CA THR A 742 28.68 -33.85 -15.44
C THR A 742 28.71 -32.50 -14.71
N GLU A 743 29.13 -31.44 -15.39
CA GLU A 743 29.24 -30.07 -14.87
C GLU A 743 28.85 -29.09 -15.99
N GLY A 744 28.56 -27.84 -15.64
CA GLY A 744 28.13 -26.81 -16.60
C GLY A 744 27.20 -25.80 -15.93
N ILE A 745 26.20 -25.35 -16.67
CA ILE A 745 25.11 -24.49 -16.17
C ILE A 745 23.86 -25.35 -15.99
N PRO A 746 23.28 -25.47 -14.78
CA PRO A 746 22.03 -26.21 -14.60
C PRO A 746 20.94 -25.74 -15.57
N THR A 747 20.25 -26.68 -16.20
CA THR A 747 19.12 -26.45 -17.12
C THR A 747 17.99 -25.62 -16.49
N ILE A 748 17.91 -25.68 -15.16
CA ILE A 748 16.92 -25.01 -14.31
C ILE A 748 17.51 -23.82 -13.55
N SER A 749 18.71 -23.35 -13.91
CA SER A 749 19.18 -22.07 -13.39
C SER A 749 18.14 -20.99 -13.74
N SER A 750 17.77 -20.15 -12.76
CA SER A 750 16.61 -19.23 -12.79
C SER A 750 15.21 -19.80 -12.56
N ASN A 751 15.03 -21.11 -12.36
CA ASN A 751 13.69 -21.72 -12.21
C ASN A 751 12.94 -21.31 -10.91
N TYR A 752 13.31 -20.21 -10.25
CA TYR A 752 12.79 -19.77 -8.95
C TYR A 752 12.49 -18.28 -8.81
N LEU A 753 12.68 -17.51 -9.88
CA LEU A 753 12.37 -16.08 -9.88
C LEU A 753 10.86 -15.77 -9.86
N VAL A 754 9.99 -16.77 -9.98
CA VAL A 754 8.53 -16.59 -10.02
C VAL A 754 7.85 -17.10 -8.75
N THR A 755 7.92 -16.24 -7.73
CA THR A 755 7.07 -16.09 -6.53
C THR A 755 5.62 -15.70 -6.70
N ALA A 756 4.64 -16.36 -6.08
CA ALA A 756 3.47 -15.62 -5.56
C ALA A 756 3.89 -14.51 -4.56
N ASN A 757 5.10 -14.59 -3.99
CA ASN A 757 5.74 -13.56 -3.19
C ASN A 757 7.05 -13.07 -3.85
N PHE A 758 7.04 -11.86 -4.41
CA PHE A 758 8.21 -11.25 -5.08
C PHE A 758 9.26 -10.72 -4.09
N PHE A 759 8.93 -10.55 -2.80
CA PHE A 759 9.91 -10.18 -1.78
C PHE A 759 10.95 -11.26 -1.54
N ARG A 760 10.61 -12.52 -1.82
CA ARG A 760 11.57 -13.63 -1.85
C ARG A 760 12.64 -13.41 -2.92
N THR A 761 12.24 -12.97 -4.11
CA THR A 761 13.19 -12.66 -5.20
C THR A 761 14.11 -11.52 -4.77
N ARG A 762 13.56 -10.44 -4.20
CA ARG A 762 14.34 -9.35 -3.60
C ARG A 762 15.35 -9.84 -2.58
N ASP A 763 14.91 -10.66 -1.61
CA ASP A 763 15.79 -11.16 -0.54
C ASP A 763 16.84 -12.13 -1.08
N THR A 764 16.51 -12.93 -2.09
CA THR A 764 17.48 -13.78 -2.80
C THR A 764 18.56 -12.94 -3.48
N LEU A 765 18.19 -11.84 -4.13
CA LEU A 765 19.15 -10.91 -4.73
C LEU A 765 19.99 -10.18 -3.68
N ARG A 766 19.42 -9.92 -2.49
CA ARG A 766 20.17 -9.35 -1.37
C ARG A 766 21.14 -10.36 -0.74
N GLN A 767 20.84 -11.66 -0.75
CA GLN A 767 21.74 -12.70 -0.26
C GLN A 767 23.07 -12.68 -1.04
N ASP A 768 22.98 -12.36 -2.34
CA ASP A 768 24.13 -12.23 -3.23
C ASP A 768 25.17 -11.20 -2.72
N ILE A 769 24.72 -10.10 -2.11
CA ILE A 769 25.61 -9.09 -1.51
C ILE A 769 26.44 -9.71 -0.38
N VAL A 770 25.82 -10.57 0.45
CA VAL A 770 26.49 -11.27 1.55
C VAL A 770 27.48 -12.30 0.97
N ASP A 771 27.05 -13.04 -0.04
CA ASP A 771 27.82 -14.12 -0.66
C ASP A 771 29.07 -13.59 -1.38
N GLU A 772 28.94 -12.53 -2.18
CA GLU A 772 30.07 -11.88 -2.86
C GLU A 772 31.03 -11.23 -1.85
N SER A 773 30.51 -10.62 -0.78
CA SER A 773 31.34 -10.02 0.26
C SER A 773 32.13 -11.08 1.03
N GLN A 774 31.51 -12.23 1.33
CA GLN A 774 32.18 -13.36 1.97
C GLN A 774 33.16 -14.04 1.02
N LEU A 775 32.87 -14.12 -0.29
CA LEU A 775 33.82 -14.57 -1.29
C LEU A 775 35.09 -13.74 -1.18
N VAL A 776 34.99 -12.42 -1.39
CA VAL A 776 36.14 -11.49 -1.31
C VAL A 776 36.91 -11.68 -0.01
N ARG A 777 36.20 -11.71 1.13
CA ARG A 777 36.82 -11.94 2.45
C ARG A 777 37.60 -13.25 2.49
N ALA A 778 37.03 -14.37 2.05
CA ALA A 778 37.66 -15.68 2.12
C ALA A 778 38.86 -15.81 1.17
N ILE A 779 38.72 -15.44 -0.11
CA ILE A 779 39.77 -15.66 -1.12
C ILE A 779 40.96 -14.70 -1.00
N THR A 780 40.77 -13.52 -0.40
CA THR A 780 41.85 -12.52 -0.24
C THR A 780 42.51 -12.53 1.14
N THR A 781 42.08 -13.41 2.06
CA THR A 781 42.67 -13.50 3.40
C THR A 781 44.10 -14.06 3.33
N ILE A 782 45.06 -13.29 3.87
CA ILE A 782 46.51 -13.54 3.82
C ILE A 782 47.13 -14.10 5.13
N SER A 783 46.42 -14.12 6.28
CA SER A 783 46.95 -14.72 7.53
C SER A 783 45.93 -14.87 8.69
N GLY A 784 46.08 -15.93 9.52
CA GLY A 784 45.45 -16.09 10.84
C GLY A 784 45.80 -17.45 11.51
N PRO A 785 45.75 -17.59 12.85
CA PRO A 785 46.25 -18.77 13.59
C PRO A 785 45.47 -20.08 13.38
N ALA A 786 44.53 -20.16 12.42
CA ALA A 786 43.61 -21.30 12.26
C ALA A 786 43.21 -21.71 10.83
N ALA A 787 43.81 -21.23 9.72
CA ALA A 787 43.33 -21.65 8.38
C ALA A 787 44.44 -21.80 7.32
N ALA A 788 44.58 -23.02 6.79
CA ALA A 788 45.15 -23.26 5.47
C ALA A 788 44.20 -22.63 4.43
N ASN A 789 44.67 -21.68 3.63
CA ASN A 789 43.92 -21.13 2.51
C ASN A 789 44.55 -21.66 1.23
N ALA A 790 43.93 -22.68 0.64
CA ALA A 790 44.52 -23.39 -0.48
C ALA A 790 44.72 -22.50 -1.73
N VAL A 791 43.93 -21.44 -1.91
CA VAL A 791 44.11 -20.46 -2.99
C VAL A 791 45.30 -19.55 -2.71
N PHE A 792 45.43 -19.06 -1.47
CA PHE A 792 46.59 -18.27 -1.04
C PHE A 792 47.88 -19.10 -1.14
N ASP A 793 47.89 -20.33 -0.63
CA ASP A 793 49.06 -21.21 -0.66
C ASP A 793 49.50 -21.50 -2.11
N ARG A 794 48.54 -21.72 -3.02
CA ARG A 794 48.79 -21.96 -4.45
C ARG A 794 49.35 -20.73 -5.16
N THR A 795 48.74 -19.56 -4.95
CA THR A 795 49.11 -18.33 -5.66
C THR A 795 50.40 -17.73 -5.11
N SER A 796 50.59 -17.71 -3.79
CA SER A 796 51.83 -17.24 -3.16
C SER A 796 53.03 -18.08 -3.57
N GLY A 797 52.85 -19.40 -3.71
CA GLY A 797 53.85 -20.30 -4.29
C GLY A 797 54.20 -20.00 -5.75
N GLN A 798 53.35 -19.27 -6.47
CA GLN A 798 53.59 -18.75 -7.83
C GLN A 798 54.11 -17.31 -7.85
N GLY A 799 54.37 -16.71 -6.70
CA GLY A 799 54.99 -15.38 -6.59
C GLY A 799 54.00 -14.20 -6.56
N PHE A 800 52.70 -14.44 -6.42
CA PHE A 800 51.71 -13.37 -6.26
C PHE A 800 50.60 -13.75 -5.27
N ILE A 801 49.85 -12.77 -4.79
CA ILE A 801 48.62 -12.97 -4.02
C ILE A 801 47.47 -12.19 -4.64
N LEU A 802 46.25 -12.45 -4.21
CA LEU A 802 45.09 -11.65 -4.56
C LEU A 802 45.08 -10.37 -3.70
N ASP A 803 44.90 -9.22 -4.33
CA ASP A 803 44.94 -7.91 -3.67
C ASP A 803 43.57 -7.58 -3.03
N PRO A 804 43.44 -7.56 -1.69
CA PRO A 804 42.19 -7.22 -1.01
C PRO A 804 41.79 -5.74 -1.16
N THR A 805 42.70 -4.87 -1.62
CA THR A 805 42.46 -3.43 -1.77
C THR A 805 42.02 -3.03 -3.18
N GLN A 806 42.09 -3.95 -4.13
CA GLN A 806 41.79 -3.75 -5.55
C GLN A 806 40.77 -4.79 -6.01
N VAL A 807 39.52 -4.62 -5.57
CA VAL A 807 38.41 -5.50 -5.89
C VAL A 807 37.44 -4.79 -6.83
N TYR A 808 37.18 -5.41 -7.97
CA TYR A 808 36.31 -4.92 -9.03
C TYR A 808 35.16 -5.93 -9.24
N PHE A 809 34.04 -5.43 -9.74
CA PHE A 809 32.87 -6.25 -10.05
C PHE A 809 32.60 -6.19 -11.56
N ALA A 810 32.37 -7.35 -12.17
CA ALA A 810 31.97 -7.46 -13.56
C ALA A 810 30.76 -8.41 -13.65
N GLY A 811 29.64 -7.92 -14.16
CA GLY A 811 28.41 -8.69 -14.20
C GLY A 811 27.78 -8.71 -15.58
N GLN A 812 27.11 -9.80 -15.90
CA GLN A 812 26.18 -9.89 -17.02
C GLN A 812 24.75 -9.73 -16.47
N SER A 813 23.93 -8.89 -17.10
CA SER A 813 22.49 -8.82 -16.83
C SER A 813 21.71 -9.77 -17.72
#